data_AF-A0A2D4PJR5-F1
#
_entry.id   AF-A0A2D4PJR5-F1
#
_cell.length_a   1.000
_cell.length_b   1.000
_cell.length_c   1.000
_cell.angle_alpha   90.00
_cell.angle_beta   90.00
_cell.angle_gamma   90.00
#
_symmetry.space_group_name_H-M   'P 1'
#
loop_
_entity.id
_entity.type
_entity.pdbx_description
1 polymer ?
#
loop_
_entity_poly.entity_id
_entity_poly.type
_entity_poly.pdbx_seq_one_letter_code
_entity_poly.pdbx_strand_id
1 'polypeptide(L)'
;VWAQEVFDGTCVAVNNKYRLMAFGCTNGSVQVYTIDHSTGAMQLSHKLELTPKQYPDIWNKTGAVKLIRWSPDNCVVMVTWECGGLSLWSVFGAQLICTLGGDFIDQTDGTKKDPLKISSMSWGSEGYHLWVIDANNSGNSMTESKNKGQRFGILQFQFIKSALAVNPCISNQEQVLLQGEDRLYLNCGDVVQAQNPRSSSAHAEHKTIRERGQFSYESLDSQGLSTLLGHRHWHVVQIHNIYLEINWPIRFSAIDKMGQNVAVVGKFGFAHYSLFSKKWKLFGNITQEQNMTVTGGLAWWNDFIVIACYNLSDRQEELRVYLRTANLDNAFAHITKVQAETLLLSIFRDIIILFRADCSICLYSIKRKSDGPNPTTSIQVLQEVSMSRYIPHPFLVVSVTLTSVRTETGISLKMPQQACEAESIMLNLAGQLIMVQRDRSGPQIREKESSPNQRKLLPFCAPVVLAQSVENVWTTCRSNKQKRHLLEALWLSCGGSGMKVWLPLFPRDHRKPHSFLSRRIMLPFHINIYPLAVLFEDALVLGAVNDTVLYDCLYTHSSAVEHLEVLFPFCIVERTSQIYLHHILRQLLVRNLGEQALLLAHSCAALPYFPHVLELMLHEVLEEEATSRDPIPDPLLPTVAKFITEFPLFLQTVVHCARKTEYALWNYLFAAVGNPKDLFEECLMAQDLDTAASYLIILQNMEVPAVSRQHATLLFNTALEKGKWDLCRHMIRFLKAIGSGESETPPTTPTTQV
;
A
#
# COMPACT_ATOMS: atom_id res chain seq x y z
N VAL A 1 29.70 13.79 -18.36
CA VAL A 1 28.79 12.80 -17.72
C VAL A 1 28.17 11.99 -18.85
N TRP A 2 28.52 10.71 -18.98
CA TRP A 2 28.01 9.84 -20.05
C TRP A 2 27.03 8.84 -19.45
N ALA A 3 25.83 8.72 -20.02
CA ALA A 3 24.89 7.67 -19.66
C ALA A 3 25.32 6.40 -20.42
N GLN A 4 25.90 5.44 -19.72
CA GLN A 4 26.22 4.12 -20.29
C GLN A 4 24.92 3.47 -20.78
N GLU A 5 24.94 2.76 -21.91
CA GLU A 5 23.78 2.02 -22.47
C GLU A 5 22.66 2.84 -23.16
N VAL A 6 22.70 4.17 -23.15
CA VAL A 6 21.76 5.01 -23.94
C VAL A 6 22.37 5.33 -25.31
N PHE A 7 22.01 4.56 -26.34
CA PHE A 7 22.47 4.79 -27.71
C PHE A 7 21.41 5.42 -28.62
N ASP A 8 20.14 5.35 -28.22
CA ASP A 8 18.96 5.64 -29.03
C ASP A 8 17.98 6.59 -28.29
N GLY A 9 18.50 7.57 -27.57
CA GLY A 9 17.69 8.50 -26.78
C GLY A 9 16.88 9.48 -27.63
N THR A 10 15.57 9.56 -27.40
CA THR A 10 14.63 10.45 -28.11
C THR A 10 14.27 11.71 -27.31
N CYS A 11 14.10 11.57 -26.00
CA CYS A 11 13.70 12.65 -25.10
C CYS A 11 14.31 12.48 -23.71
N VAL A 12 14.41 13.58 -22.96
CA VAL A 12 15.02 13.60 -21.62
C VAL A 12 14.14 14.39 -20.66
N ALA A 13 14.02 13.91 -19.42
CA ALA A 13 13.37 14.63 -18.33
C ALA A 13 14.18 14.51 -17.03
N VAL A 14 14.38 15.64 -16.34
CA VAL A 14 15.17 15.71 -15.11
C VAL A 14 14.26 15.83 -13.89
N ASN A 15 14.54 15.04 -12.86
CA ASN A 15 13.93 15.12 -11.55
C ASN A 15 14.97 15.63 -10.55
N ASN A 16 14.85 16.89 -10.16
CA ASN A 16 15.83 17.54 -9.28
C ASN A 16 15.76 17.03 -7.84
N LYS A 17 14.56 16.68 -7.36
CA LYS A 17 14.33 16.23 -5.98
C LYS A 17 14.99 14.89 -5.69
N TYR A 18 14.88 13.95 -6.63
CA TYR A 18 15.47 12.61 -6.52
C TYR A 18 16.80 12.46 -7.28
N ARG A 19 17.29 13.54 -7.90
CA ARG A 19 18.51 13.55 -8.75
C ARG A 19 18.48 12.46 -9.83
N LEU A 20 17.32 12.30 -10.47
CA LEU A 20 17.12 11.34 -11.54
C LEU A 20 17.14 12.03 -12.90
N MET A 21 17.67 11.34 -13.90
CA MET A 21 17.55 11.69 -15.31
C MET A 21 16.89 10.52 -16.04
N ALA A 22 15.71 10.77 -16.62
CA ALA A 22 15.00 9.80 -17.43
C ALA A 22 15.29 10.06 -18.91
N PHE A 23 15.72 9.02 -19.62
CA PHE A 23 15.97 9.03 -21.06
C PHE A 23 14.95 8.11 -21.73
N GLY A 24 14.12 8.65 -22.62
CA GLY A 24 13.25 7.86 -23.47
C GLY A 24 14.05 7.29 -24.63
N CYS A 25 13.85 6.02 -24.95
CA CYS A 25 14.56 5.32 -26.00
C CYS A 25 13.66 5.10 -27.22
N THR A 26 14.27 4.86 -28.39
CA THR A 26 13.53 4.44 -29.58
C THR A 26 12.82 3.11 -29.35
N ASN A 27 13.39 2.22 -28.52
CA ASN A 27 12.81 0.94 -28.13
C ASN A 27 11.51 1.01 -27.28
N GLY A 28 10.99 2.21 -27.02
CA GLY A 28 9.76 2.43 -26.24
C GLY A 28 9.95 2.33 -24.72
N SER A 29 11.15 1.96 -24.25
CA SER A 29 11.53 1.97 -22.84
C SER A 29 11.99 3.35 -22.39
N VAL A 30 11.89 3.61 -21.09
CA VAL A 30 12.54 4.76 -20.45
C VAL A 30 13.59 4.25 -19.48
N GLN A 31 14.84 4.66 -19.67
CA GLN A 31 15.93 4.34 -18.77
C GLN A 31 16.16 5.49 -17.79
N VAL A 32 16.11 5.21 -16.49
CA VAL A 32 16.25 6.21 -15.43
C VAL A 32 17.60 6.04 -14.75
N TYR A 33 18.41 7.10 -14.77
CA TYR A 33 19.74 7.15 -14.16
C TYR A 33 19.73 8.01 -12.91
N THR A 34 20.41 7.56 -11.86
CA THR A 34 20.78 8.35 -10.68
C THR A 34 22.16 8.96 -10.89
N ILE A 35 22.38 10.14 -10.31
CA ILE A 35 23.71 10.78 -10.31
C ILE A 35 24.36 10.52 -8.96
N ASP A 36 25.46 9.77 -8.96
CA ASP A 36 26.22 9.50 -7.74
C ASP A 36 26.73 10.80 -7.10
N HIS A 37 26.76 10.83 -5.77
CA HIS A 37 27.24 11.98 -5.02
C HIS A 37 28.76 12.11 -5.06
N SER A 38 29.48 10.98 -5.00
CA SER A 38 30.94 10.98 -4.87
C SER A 38 31.66 11.16 -6.21
N THR A 39 31.19 10.44 -7.24
CA THR A 39 31.84 10.41 -8.55
C THR A 39 31.16 11.33 -9.57
N GLY A 40 29.91 11.74 -9.33
CA GLY A 40 29.09 12.41 -10.33
C GLY A 40 28.76 11.54 -11.55
N ALA A 41 29.07 10.24 -11.50
CA ALA A 41 28.77 9.31 -12.57
C ALA A 41 27.26 9.03 -12.63
N MET A 42 26.75 8.83 -13.85
CA MET A 42 25.39 8.35 -14.05
C MET A 42 25.37 6.83 -13.88
N GLN A 43 24.53 6.35 -12.96
CA GLN A 43 24.30 4.93 -12.72
C GLN A 43 22.85 4.59 -13.08
N LEU A 44 22.64 3.49 -13.79
CA LEU A 44 21.29 3.04 -14.11
C LEU A 44 20.57 2.65 -12.80
N SER A 45 19.43 3.30 -12.52
CA SER A 45 18.62 3.01 -11.34
C SER A 45 17.56 1.96 -11.63
N HIS A 46 16.72 2.22 -12.64
CA HIS A 46 15.64 1.32 -13.05
C HIS A 46 15.21 1.65 -14.48
N LYS A 47 14.47 0.72 -15.11
CA LYS A 47 13.88 0.90 -16.44
C LYS A 47 12.36 0.91 -16.30
N LEU A 48 11.69 1.84 -16.98
CA LEU A 48 10.24 1.87 -17.14
C LEU A 48 9.92 1.17 -18.45
N GLU A 49 9.49 -0.08 -18.34
CA GLU A 49 9.17 -0.94 -19.48
C GLU A 49 7.82 -1.59 -19.23
N LEU A 50 6.95 -1.55 -20.24
CA LEU A 50 5.73 -2.35 -20.23
C LEU A 50 6.14 -3.83 -20.36
N THR A 51 5.69 -4.68 -19.44
CA THR A 51 6.12 -6.08 -19.47
C THR A 51 5.34 -6.88 -20.52
N PRO A 52 5.99 -7.75 -21.30
CA PRO A 52 5.31 -8.61 -22.29
C PRO A 52 4.25 -9.54 -21.67
N LYS A 53 4.38 -9.81 -20.36
CA LYS A 53 3.39 -10.58 -19.57
C LYS A 53 2.05 -9.87 -19.49
N GLN A 54 2.07 -8.54 -19.32
CA GLN A 54 0.85 -7.73 -19.18
C GLN A 54 0.36 -7.23 -20.54
N TYR A 55 1.25 -7.04 -21.50
CA TYR A 55 0.93 -6.51 -22.81
C TYR A 55 1.66 -7.32 -23.90
N PRO A 56 0.99 -8.26 -24.59
CA PRO A 56 1.59 -8.92 -25.74
C PRO A 56 1.73 -7.96 -26.93
N ASP A 57 2.87 -8.07 -27.64
CA ASP A 57 3.26 -7.28 -28.82
C ASP A 57 3.38 -5.75 -28.59
N ILE A 58 3.92 -5.33 -27.44
CA ILE A 58 4.13 -3.91 -27.07
C ILE A 58 4.88 -3.12 -28.15
N TRP A 59 5.98 -3.67 -28.66
CA TRP A 59 6.91 -2.95 -29.53
C TRP A 59 6.23 -2.39 -30.79
N ASN A 60 5.37 -3.19 -31.41
CA ASN A 60 4.62 -2.79 -32.60
C ASN A 60 3.52 -1.77 -32.28
N LYS A 61 3.08 -1.69 -31.02
CA LYS A 61 1.97 -0.83 -30.57
C LYS A 61 2.43 0.51 -30.00
N THR A 62 3.59 0.59 -29.34
CA THR A 62 4.10 1.83 -28.73
C THR A 62 4.92 2.67 -29.70
N GLY A 63 5.87 2.06 -30.41
CA GLY A 63 6.92 2.81 -31.09
C GLY A 63 7.84 3.54 -30.10
N ALA A 64 8.53 4.58 -30.57
CA ALA A 64 9.50 5.34 -29.77
C ALA A 64 8.85 6.21 -28.70
N VAL A 65 9.57 6.47 -27.60
CA VAL A 65 9.09 7.37 -26.56
C VAL A 65 9.10 8.81 -27.09
N LYS A 66 7.95 9.49 -27.01
CA LYS A 66 7.78 10.83 -27.57
C LYS A 66 7.98 11.93 -26.53
N LEU A 67 7.30 11.83 -25.39
CA LEU A 67 7.37 12.84 -24.32
C LEU A 67 7.50 12.17 -22.95
N ILE A 68 8.31 12.80 -22.10
CA ILE A 68 8.45 12.47 -20.67
C ILE A 68 8.29 13.77 -19.87
N ARG A 69 7.42 13.76 -18.86
CA ARG A 69 7.25 14.88 -17.92
C ARG A 69 7.07 14.39 -16.49
N TRP A 70 7.99 14.81 -15.61
CA TRP A 70 7.85 14.68 -14.17
C TRP A 70 6.75 15.62 -13.65
N SER A 71 6.00 15.18 -12.65
CA SER A 71 5.06 16.02 -11.92
C SER A 71 5.78 17.12 -11.13
N PRO A 72 5.11 18.24 -10.80
CA PRO A 72 5.72 19.34 -10.02
C PRO A 72 6.25 18.93 -8.64
N ASP A 73 5.61 17.94 -8.00
CA ASP A 73 6.05 17.37 -6.72
C ASP A 73 7.18 16.33 -6.87
N ASN A 74 7.56 16.01 -8.11
CA ASN A 74 8.57 15.04 -8.50
C ASN A 74 8.28 13.60 -8.07
N CYS A 75 7.01 13.27 -7.78
CA CYS A 75 6.58 11.97 -7.26
C CYS A 75 6.10 10.99 -8.35
N VAL A 76 5.73 11.49 -9.54
CA VAL A 76 5.27 10.65 -10.66
C VAL A 76 5.83 11.16 -11.98
N VAL A 77 5.90 10.28 -12.98
CA VAL A 77 6.31 10.59 -14.35
C VAL A 77 5.24 10.11 -15.33
N MET A 78 4.91 10.98 -16.28
CA MET A 78 4.07 10.66 -17.41
C MET A 78 4.94 10.37 -18.63
N VAL A 79 4.67 9.26 -19.31
CA VAL A 79 5.36 8.80 -20.52
C VAL A 79 4.35 8.61 -21.63
N THR A 80 4.65 9.10 -22.84
CA THR A 80 3.83 8.92 -24.04
C THR A 80 4.68 8.40 -25.20
N TRP A 81 4.04 7.72 -26.15
CA TRP A 81 4.73 7.12 -27.30
C TRP A 81 4.25 7.68 -28.64
N GLU A 82 5.05 7.47 -29.68
CA GLU A 82 4.78 7.96 -31.03
C GLU A 82 3.56 7.33 -31.69
N CYS A 83 3.36 6.02 -31.53
CA CYS A 83 2.21 5.32 -32.08
C CYS A 83 0.91 5.61 -31.32
N GLY A 84 1.01 6.20 -30.12
CA GLY A 84 -0.11 6.60 -29.27
C GLY A 84 -0.06 5.97 -27.87
N GLY A 85 -0.93 6.45 -26.99
CA GLY A 85 -1.05 5.99 -25.61
C GLY A 85 -0.17 6.74 -24.62
N LEU A 86 -0.50 6.56 -23.34
CA LEU A 86 0.19 7.17 -22.21
C LEU A 86 0.29 6.18 -21.04
N SER A 87 1.27 6.41 -20.18
CA SER A 87 1.43 5.69 -18.92
C SER A 87 1.95 6.60 -17.81
N LEU A 88 1.42 6.37 -16.61
CA LEU A 88 1.82 7.06 -15.39
C LEU A 88 2.58 6.08 -14.49
N TRP A 89 3.77 6.49 -14.05
CA TRP A 89 4.64 5.72 -13.19
C TRP A 89 5.00 6.52 -11.93
N SER A 90 5.21 5.83 -10.81
CA SER A 90 5.84 6.42 -9.63
C SER A 90 7.33 6.73 -9.86
N VAL A 91 7.96 7.48 -8.96
CA VAL A 91 9.38 7.90 -9.07
C VAL A 91 10.33 6.76 -9.35
N PHE A 92 10.12 5.61 -8.70
CA PHE A 92 10.96 4.43 -8.84
C PHE A 92 10.28 3.30 -9.62
N GLY A 93 9.31 3.63 -10.46
CA GLY A 93 8.83 2.75 -11.53
C GLY A 93 7.69 1.80 -11.17
N ALA A 94 6.88 2.07 -10.14
CA ALA A 94 5.60 1.38 -10.01
C ALA A 94 4.62 1.92 -11.06
N GLN A 95 4.03 1.03 -11.85
CA GLN A 95 3.03 1.42 -12.85
C GLN A 95 1.70 1.75 -12.15
N LEU A 96 1.19 2.97 -12.36
CA LEU A 96 -0.08 3.41 -11.77
C LEU A 96 -1.23 3.34 -12.78
N ILE A 97 -0.99 3.77 -14.01
CA ILE A 97 -1.99 3.80 -15.09
C ILE A 97 -1.27 3.52 -16.42
N CYS A 98 -1.89 2.75 -17.31
CA CYS A 98 -1.44 2.62 -18.70
C CYS A 98 -2.64 2.48 -19.63
N THR A 99 -2.70 3.32 -20.66
CA THR A 99 -3.81 3.35 -21.64
C THR A 99 -3.60 2.40 -22.81
N LEU A 100 -2.60 1.53 -22.74
CA LEU A 100 -2.34 0.50 -23.76
C LEU A 100 -2.83 -0.88 -23.29
N GLY A 101 -3.63 -0.92 -22.22
CA GLY A 101 -4.34 -2.11 -21.74
C GLY A 101 -5.74 -2.24 -22.29
N GLY A 102 -6.30 -3.44 -22.19
CA GLY A 102 -7.54 -3.88 -22.85
C GLY A 102 -8.65 -2.82 -22.90
N ASP A 103 -9.06 -2.31 -21.74
CA ASP A 103 -10.19 -1.37 -21.61
C ASP A 103 -10.01 -0.05 -22.38
N PHE A 104 -8.79 0.32 -22.75
CA PHE A 104 -8.52 1.53 -23.53
C PHE A 104 -8.45 1.28 -25.04
N ILE A 105 -8.26 0.01 -25.45
CA ILE A 105 -8.04 -0.40 -26.83
C ILE A 105 -9.36 -0.83 -27.50
N ASP A 106 -10.30 -1.36 -26.74
CA ASP A 106 -11.52 -1.94 -27.29
C ASP A 106 -12.69 -0.94 -27.19
N GLN A 107 -13.38 -0.72 -28.31
CA GLN A 107 -14.70 -0.05 -28.30
C GLN A 107 -15.76 -1.00 -27.75
N THR A 108 -16.91 -0.46 -27.37
CA THR A 108 -18.10 -1.22 -26.96
C THR A 108 -18.53 -2.26 -28.00
N ASP A 109 -18.24 -2.00 -29.28
CA ASP A 109 -18.51 -2.88 -30.42
C ASP A 109 -17.44 -3.97 -30.65
N GLY A 110 -16.40 -4.04 -29.79
CA GLY A 110 -15.26 -4.96 -29.94
C GLY A 110 -14.28 -4.59 -31.06
N THR A 111 -14.43 -3.40 -31.67
CA THR A 111 -13.49 -2.87 -32.66
C THR A 111 -12.31 -2.19 -31.97
N LYS A 112 -11.12 -2.34 -32.56
CA LYS A 112 -9.90 -1.70 -32.03
C LYS A 112 -9.96 -0.20 -32.25
N LYS A 113 -9.82 0.56 -31.18
CA LYS A 113 -9.74 2.00 -31.14
C LYS A 113 -8.31 2.47 -31.41
N ASP A 114 -8.17 3.53 -32.19
CA ASP A 114 -6.87 4.18 -32.38
C ASP A 114 -6.42 4.82 -31.05
N PRO A 115 -5.20 4.50 -30.57
CA PRO A 115 -4.70 5.05 -29.32
C PRO A 115 -4.51 6.56 -29.43
N LEU A 116 -4.87 7.29 -28.37
CA LEU A 116 -4.73 8.76 -28.30
C LEU A 116 -3.28 9.18 -28.59
N LYS A 117 -3.08 9.98 -29.62
CA LYS A 117 -1.76 10.51 -29.99
C LYS A 117 -1.56 11.87 -29.36
N ILE A 118 -0.58 11.99 -28.46
CA ILE A 118 -0.33 13.24 -27.75
C ILE A 118 0.72 14.06 -28.49
N SER A 119 0.44 15.33 -28.76
CA SER A 119 1.41 16.26 -29.36
C SER A 119 2.27 16.96 -28.31
N SER A 120 1.67 17.41 -27.21
CA SER A 120 2.33 18.12 -26.12
C SER A 120 1.56 17.90 -24.81
N MET A 121 2.28 17.99 -23.68
CA MET A 121 1.70 17.87 -22.33
C MET A 121 2.37 18.80 -21.33
N SER A 122 1.59 19.36 -20.40
CA SER A 122 2.07 20.21 -19.31
C SER A 122 1.26 20.02 -18.03
N TRP A 123 1.95 19.89 -16.91
CA TRP A 123 1.31 19.84 -15.58
C TRP A 123 0.80 21.22 -15.16
N GLY A 124 -0.33 21.24 -14.46
CA GLY A 124 -0.86 22.41 -13.78
C GLY A 124 -0.27 22.61 -12.38
N SER A 125 -0.82 23.57 -11.65
CA SER A 125 -0.42 23.90 -10.27
C SER A 125 -0.48 22.70 -9.36
N GLU A 126 0.58 22.50 -8.56
CA GLU A 126 0.71 21.39 -7.61
C GLU A 126 0.45 20.01 -8.23
N GLY A 127 0.44 19.82 -9.56
CA GLY A 127 0.25 18.50 -10.19
C GLY A 127 -1.14 17.86 -10.07
N TYR A 128 -2.20 18.63 -9.82
CA TYR A 128 -3.58 18.12 -9.82
C TYR A 128 -4.16 17.93 -11.22
N HIS A 129 -3.64 18.66 -12.20
CA HIS A 129 -4.10 18.62 -13.57
C HIS A 129 -2.95 18.36 -14.53
N LEU A 130 -3.21 17.59 -15.58
CA LEU A 130 -2.35 17.50 -16.75
C LEU A 130 -3.13 17.98 -17.98
N TRP A 131 -2.61 19.02 -18.61
CA TRP A 131 -3.12 19.54 -19.87
C TRP A 131 -2.42 18.85 -21.02
N VAL A 132 -3.21 18.31 -21.94
CA VAL A 132 -2.73 17.49 -23.06
C VAL A 132 -3.34 18.01 -24.36
N ILE A 133 -2.52 18.12 -25.40
CA ILE A 133 -2.96 18.51 -26.73
C ILE A 133 -2.98 17.27 -27.62
N ASP A 134 -4.18 16.91 -28.10
CA ASP A 134 -4.37 15.81 -29.03
C ASP A 134 -3.74 16.14 -30.39
N ALA A 135 -3.01 15.18 -30.95
CA ALA A 135 -2.40 15.24 -32.27
C ALA A 135 -3.31 14.68 -33.38
N ASN A 136 -4.52 14.19 -33.04
CA ASN A 136 -5.43 13.62 -34.01
C ASN A 136 -5.79 14.60 -35.11
N ASN A 137 -5.22 14.32 -36.28
CA ASN A 137 -5.50 14.99 -37.52
C ASN A 137 -6.71 14.25 -38.13
N SER A 138 -7.92 14.55 -37.68
CA SER A 138 -9.15 14.04 -38.31
C SER A 138 -9.32 14.69 -39.69
N GLY A 139 -8.51 14.23 -40.64
CA GLY A 139 -8.42 14.69 -42.02
C GLY A 139 -8.25 13.56 -43.02
N ASN A 140 -8.65 12.33 -42.68
CA ASN A 140 -8.78 11.24 -43.65
C ASN A 140 -10.22 11.16 -44.19
N SER A 141 -10.67 12.22 -44.85
CA SER A 141 -11.51 12.06 -46.03
C SER A 141 -10.79 12.74 -47.20
N MET A 142 -10.27 11.91 -48.09
CA MET A 142 -9.69 12.32 -49.36
C MET A 142 -10.80 12.87 -50.28
N THR A 143 -11.37 14.02 -49.94
CA THR A 143 -12.16 14.87 -50.86
C THR A 143 -12.33 16.26 -50.25
N GLU A 144 -11.64 17.22 -50.86
CA GLU A 144 -11.99 18.65 -50.97
C GLU A 144 -12.30 19.44 -49.68
N SER A 145 -11.30 20.18 -49.18
CA SER A 145 -11.35 21.66 -49.02
C SER A 145 -10.15 22.16 -48.23
N LYS A 146 -9.29 22.96 -48.89
CA LYS A 146 -8.03 23.52 -48.35
C LYS A 146 -8.20 24.58 -47.23
N ASN A 147 -9.32 24.64 -46.51
CA ASN A 147 -9.59 25.72 -45.53
C ASN A 147 -10.44 25.27 -44.32
N LYS A 148 -10.15 24.10 -43.72
CA LYS A 148 -10.60 23.80 -42.35
C LYS A 148 -9.39 23.87 -41.43
N GLY A 149 -9.32 24.91 -40.58
CA GLY A 149 -8.24 25.06 -39.61
C GLY A 149 -8.09 23.81 -38.75
N GLN A 150 -6.84 23.38 -38.51
CA GLN A 150 -6.53 22.30 -37.59
C GLN A 150 -7.15 22.61 -36.23
N ARG A 151 -8.17 21.85 -35.84
CA ARG A 151 -8.75 21.91 -34.49
C ARG A 151 -7.98 20.92 -33.63
N PHE A 152 -7.09 21.42 -32.79
CA PHE A 152 -6.46 20.62 -31.75
C PHE A 152 -7.42 20.49 -30.57
N GLY A 153 -7.70 19.26 -30.13
CA GLY A 153 -8.43 19.01 -28.88
C GLY A 153 -7.52 19.26 -27.69
N ILE A 154 -7.98 20.04 -26.71
CA ILE A 154 -7.31 20.20 -25.41
C ILE A 154 -8.03 19.31 -24.41
N LEU A 155 -7.29 18.38 -23.82
CA LEU A 155 -7.74 17.46 -22.78
C LEU A 155 -7.16 17.89 -21.43
N GLN A 156 -7.96 17.78 -20.37
CA GLN A 156 -7.53 18.00 -19.00
C GLN A 156 -7.74 16.72 -18.19
N PHE A 157 -6.65 16.08 -17.77
CA PHE A 157 -6.70 14.95 -16.85
C PHE A 157 -6.62 15.44 -15.40
N GLN A 158 -7.49 14.92 -14.55
CA GLN A 158 -7.51 15.22 -13.11
C GLN A 158 -6.85 14.08 -12.34
N PHE A 159 -6.02 14.42 -11.35
CA PHE A 159 -5.30 13.46 -10.52
C PHE A 159 -5.63 13.66 -9.05
N ILE A 160 -5.68 12.54 -8.34
CA ILE A 160 -5.80 12.47 -6.90
C ILE A 160 -4.45 11.99 -6.36
N LYS A 161 -3.99 12.62 -5.28
CA LYS A 161 -2.68 12.34 -4.68
C LYS A 161 -2.80 11.54 -3.40
N SER A 162 -1.80 10.72 -3.11
CA SER A 162 -1.62 10.16 -1.78
C SER A 162 -1.20 11.26 -0.79
N ALA A 163 -1.73 11.22 0.44
CA ALA A 163 -1.28 12.09 1.51
C ALA A 163 0.23 11.99 1.77
N LEU A 164 0.86 10.84 1.51
CA LEU A 164 2.30 10.64 1.67
C LEU A 164 3.14 11.36 0.60
N ALA A 165 2.60 11.54 -0.61
CA ALA A 165 3.31 12.29 -1.65
C ALA A 165 3.40 13.78 -1.29
N VAL A 166 2.38 14.27 -0.61
CA VAL A 166 2.20 15.67 -0.23
C VAL A 166 2.83 15.96 1.14
N ASN A 167 2.65 15.05 2.08
CA ASN A 167 3.14 15.11 3.45
C ASN A 167 3.84 13.78 3.81
N PRO A 168 5.11 13.59 3.42
CA PRO A 168 5.79 12.30 3.53
C PRO A 168 6.12 11.89 4.98
N CYS A 169 5.99 12.82 5.93
CA CYS A 169 6.36 12.60 7.33
C CYS A 169 5.23 12.01 8.20
N ILE A 170 4.02 11.82 7.65
CA ILE A 170 2.87 11.20 8.31
C ILE A 170 2.71 9.70 7.97
N SER A 171 3.78 9.03 7.54
CA SER A 171 3.72 7.62 7.11
C SER A 171 3.31 6.62 8.20
N ASN A 172 3.44 6.95 9.48
CA ASN A 172 3.08 6.03 10.57
C ASN A 172 1.57 5.95 10.86
N GLN A 173 0.72 6.38 9.93
CA GLN A 173 -0.73 6.35 10.05
C GLN A 173 -1.32 5.07 9.44
N GLU A 174 -2.28 4.48 10.15
CA GLU A 174 -3.01 3.28 9.71
C GLU A 174 -4.17 3.64 8.76
N GLN A 175 -4.59 4.91 8.75
CA GLN A 175 -5.69 5.40 7.93
C GLN A 175 -5.19 5.84 6.56
N VAL A 176 -5.99 5.58 5.52
CA VAL A 176 -5.67 5.98 4.15
C VAL A 176 -6.37 7.29 3.81
N LEU A 177 -5.59 8.25 3.32
CA LEU A 177 -6.04 9.57 2.90
C LEU A 177 -5.54 9.85 1.49
N LEU A 178 -6.47 10.15 0.57
CA LEU A 178 -6.14 10.74 -0.72
C LEU A 178 -6.65 12.17 -0.79
N GLN A 179 -5.88 13.03 -1.45
CA GLN A 179 -6.12 14.46 -1.60
C GLN A 179 -6.32 14.78 -3.08
N GLY A 180 -7.53 15.22 -3.42
CA GLY A 180 -7.84 15.88 -4.68
C GLY A 180 -7.63 17.40 -4.59
N GLU A 181 -8.04 18.12 -5.63
CA GLU A 181 -7.95 19.59 -5.66
C GLU A 181 -8.99 20.27 -4.74
N ASP A 182 -10.19 19.68 -4.63
CA ASP A 182 -11.37 20.24 -3.97
C ASP A 182 -11.96 19.28 -2.92
N ARG A 183 -11.49 18.03 -2.90
CA ARG A 183 -12.05 16.93 -2.10
C ARG A 183 -10.97 16.08 -1.46
N LEU A 184 -11.33 15.46 -0.35
CA LEU A 184 -10.53 14.45 0.33
C LEU A 184 -11.26 13.12 0.28
N TYR A 185 -10.52 12.05 0.02
CA TYR A 185 -11.01 10.68 0.04
C TYR A 185 -10.46 10.02 1.28
N LEU A 186 -11.37 9.69 2.19
CA LEU A 186 -11.03 9.15 3.50
C LEU A 186 -11.43 7.68 3.56
N ASN A 187 -10.56 6.89 4.16
CA ASN A 187 -10.94 5.62 4.73
C ASN A 187 -10.83 5.74 6.24
N CYS A 188 -11.97 5.76 6.92
CA CYS A 188 -12.03 5.58 8.36
C CYS A 188 -12.49 4.14 8.56
N GLY A 189 -11.67 3.31 9.22
CA GLY A 189 -12.18 2.04 9.73
C GLY A 189 -13.43 2.30 10.57
N ASP A 190 -14.38 1.35 10.61
CA ASP A 190 -15.65 1.47 11.35
C ASP A 190 -15.43 1.51 12.88
N VAL A 191 -14.80 2.56 13.38
CA VAL A 191 -14.78 2.91 14.81
C VAL A 191 -16.07 3.67 15.16
N VAL A 192 -16.80 4.18 14.15
CA VAL A 192 -18.04 4.94 14.34
C VAL A 192 -19.21 4.06 14.81
N GLN A 193 -19.21 2.75 14.50
CA GLN A 193 -20.24 1.83 15.01
C GLN A 193 -19.89 1.17 16.35
N ALA A 194 -18.60 1.06 16.70
CA ALA A 194 -18.18 0.42 17.94
C ALA A 194 -18.43 1.27 19.22
N GLN A 195 -18.82 2.55 19.09
CA GLN A 195 -19.06 3.46 20.21
C GLN A 195 -20.54 3.73 20.54
N ASN A 196 -21.48 2.93 20.05
CA ASN A 196 -22.86 2.94 20.55
C ASN A 196 -23.18 1.76 21.52
N PRO A 197 -22.61 1.70 22.73
CA PRO A 197 -23.19 0.88 23.80
C PRO A 197 -24.08 1.79 24.66
N ARG A 198 -25.35 1.99 24.26
CA ARG A 198 -26.48 2.38 25.14
C ARG A 198 -27.75 2.69 24.34
N SER A 199 -28.61 1.69 24.22
CA SER A 199 -30.05 1.83 24.50
C SER A 199 -30.73 0.46 24.41
N SER A 200 -30.47 -0.40 25.38
CA SER A 200 -31.36 -1.52 25.68
C SER A 200 -32.45 -1.02 26.63
N SER A 201 -33.65 -0.72 26.13
CA SER A 201 -34.89 -0.84 26.91
C SER A 201 -36.13 -0.65 26.04
N ALA A 202 -36.92 -1.73 25.96
CA ALA A 202 -38.39 -1.80 25.89
C ALA A 202 -39.15 -0.71 25.10
N HIS A 203 -39.81 -1.12 24.01
CA HIS A 203 -41.28 -1.18 23.93
C HIS A 203 -41.70 -1.90 22.64
N ALA A 204 -42.77 -2.68 22.76
CA ALA A 204 -43.23 -3.68 21.81
C ALA A 204 -44.37 -3.16 20.91
N GLU A 205 -44.60 -3.91 19.82
CA GLU A 205 -45.90 -4.35 19.26
C GLU A 205 -46.18 -4.10 17.76
N HIS A 206 -46.31 -5.23 17.05
CA HIS A 206 -47.24 -5.57 15.96
C HIS A 206 -47.28 -4.79 14.61
N LYS A 207 -46.86 -5.47 13.51
CA LYS A 207 -47.78 -6.09 12.50
C LYS A 207 -47.09 -6.83 11.33
N THR A 208 -47.29 -8.15 11.31
CA THR A 208 -47.69 -9.09 10.22
C THR A 208 -47.21 -8.98 8.75
N ILE A 209 -46.40 -9.98 8.33
CA ILE A 209 -46.65 -11.09 7.36
C ILE A 209 -46.94 -10.80 5.86
N ARG A 210 -46.02 -11.31 4.99
CA ARG A 210 -46.14 -12.11 3.72
C ARG A 210 -45.13 -11.63 2.65
N GLU A 211 -44.43 -12.42 1.84
CA GLU A 211 -44.10 -13.86 1.73
C GLU A 211 -43.08 -14.00 0.56
N ARG A 212 -42.09 -14.90 0.70
CA ARG A 212 -41.21 -15.56 -0.33
C ARG A 212 -40.32 -14.67 -1.22
N GLY A 213 -39.02 -14.92 -1.41
CA GLY A 213 -38.12 -16.00 -0.97
C GLY A 213 -36.99 -16.16 -1.99
N GLN A 214 -35.73 -16.19 -1.55
CA GLN A 214 -34.64 -16.98 -2.16
C GLN A 214 -33.42 -16.94 -1.21
N PHE A 215 -32.94 -18.13 -0.89
CA PHE A 215 -31.95 -18.42 0.15
C PHE A 215 -30.52 -18.18 -0.35
N SER A 216 -29.76 -17.32 0.33
CA SER A 216 -28.30 -17.31 0.32
C SER A 216 -27.80 -17.71 1.71
N TYR A 217 -27.28 -18.93 1.84
CA TYR A 217 -26.49 -19.35 3.00
C TYR A 217 -25.02 -19.05 2.70
N GLU A 218 -24.69 -17.77 2.72
CA GLU A 218 -23.33 -17.24 2.85
C GLU A 218 -23.49 -15.98 3.71
N SER A 219 -22.98 -15.97 4.95
CA SER A 219 -22.64 -14.74 5.72
C SER A 219 -22.78 -14.96 7.23
N LEU A 220 -21.81 -15.64 7.84
CA LEU A 220 -21.41 -15.29 9.21
C LEU A 220 -19.89 -15.05 9.31
N ASP A 221 -19.07 -15.73 8.50
CA ASP A 221 -17.61 -15.48 8.45
C ASP A 221 -17.19 -14.27 7.62
N SER A 222 -18.04 -13.81 6.69
CA SER A 222 -17.75 -12.66 5.82
C SER A 222 -17.94 -11.30 6.49
N GLN A 223 -18.68 -11.23 7.61
CA GLN A 223 -18.90 -9.97 8.32
C GLN A 223 -17.65 -9.49 9.05
N GLY A 224 -16.92 -10.37 9.73
CA GLY A 224 -15.64 -10.02 10.39
C GLY A 224 -14.54 -9.62 9.40
N LEU A 225 -14.47 -10.30 8.24
CA LEU A 225 -13.53 -9.97 7.17
C LEU A 225 -13.90 -8.65 6.48
N SER A 226 -15.19 -8.37 6.24
CA SER A 226 -15.62 -7.11 5.62
C SER A 226 -15.35 -5.89 6.51
N THR A 227 -15.42 -6.04 7.85
CA THR A 227 -15.09 -4.96 8.79
C THR A 227 -13.60 -4.67 8.85
N LEU A 228 -12.73 -5.68 8.77
CA LEU A 228 -11.27 -5.50 8.75
C LEU A 228 -10.73 -5.06 7.39
N LEU A 229 -11.30 -5.57 6.31
CA LEU A 229 -10.97 -5.16 4.95
C LEU A 229 -11.53 -3.76 4.66
N GLY A 230 -12.48 -3.25 5.45
CA GLY A 230 -13.19 -1.97 5.30
C GLY A 230 -14.09 -1.91 4.07
N HIS A 231 -14.98 -0.92 3.99
CA HIS A 231 -15.76 -0.67 2.79
C HIS A 231 -14.86 -0.30 1.60
N ARG A 232 -15.04 -0.95 0.43
CA ARG A 232 -14.31 -0.62 -0.82
C ARG A 232 -14.49 0.85 -1.27
N HIS A 233 -15.56 1.48 -0.80
CA HIS A 233 -15.91 2.85 -1.16
C HIS A 233 -15.15 3.89 -0.34
N TRP A 234 -14.81 5.00 -0.99
CA TRP A 234 -14.22 6.16 -0.33
C TRP A 234 -15.30 7.01 0.35
N HIS A 235 -15.02 7.47 1.57
CA HIS A 235 -15.79 8.56 2.15
C HIS A 235 -15.25 9.89 1.62
N VAL A 236 -16.01 10.51 0.72
CA VAL A 236 -15.60 11.75 0.05
C VAL A 236 -16.06 12.95 0.87
N VAL A 237 -15.11 13.78 1.30
CA VAL A 237 -15.36 15.03 2.01
C VAL A 237 -14.95 16.19 1.11
N GLN A 238 -15.91 17.03 0.74
CA GLN A 238 -15.64 18.26 0.00
C GLN A 238 -15.04 19.32 0.94
N ILE A 239 -13.97 19.96 0.47
CA ILE A 239 -13.34 21.08 1.17
C ILE A 239 -14.28 22.27 1.11
N HIS A 240 -14.35 23.03 2.22
CA HIS A 240 -15.27 24.16 2.31
C HIS A 240 -14.94 25.22 1.24
N ASN A 241 -15.92 25.56 0.38
CA ASN A 241 -15.73 26.45 -0.76
C ASN A 241 -15.11 27.81 -0.39
N ILE A 242 -15.54 28.42 0.72
CA ILE A 242 -14.98 29.70 1.21
C ILE A 242 -13.47 29.61 1.44
N TYR A 243 -12.99 28.49 1.98
CA TYR A 243 -11.57 28.31 2.21
C TYR A 243 -10.83 28.05 0.90
N LEU A 244 -11.42 27.26 -0.01
CA LEU A 244 -10.84 26.91 -1.30
C LEU A 244 -10.67 28.14 -2.21
N GLU A 245 -11.65 29.04 -2.25
CA GLU A 245 -11.62 30.23 -3.12
C GLU A 245 -10.40 31.13 -2.86
N ILE A 246 -9.98 31.25 -1.59
CA ILE A 246 -8.87 32.12 -1.18
C ILE A 246 -7.54 31.35 -1.12
N ASN A 247 -7.59 30.08 -0.69
CA ASN A 247 -6.40 29.31 -0.33
C ASN A 247 -6.09 28.14 -1.28
N TRP A 248 -6.72 28.05 -2.45
CA TRP A 248 -6.28 27.12 -3.48
C TRP A 248 -4.88 27.53 -4.02
N PRO A 249 -4.00 26.56 -4.34
CA PRO A 249 -4.16 25.12 -4.26
C PRO A 249 -3.92 24.55 -2.85
N ILE A 250 -4.50 23.38 -2.58
CA ILE A 250 -4.27 22.63 -1.33
C ILE A 250 -2.89 22.00 -1.36
N ARG A 251 -2.09 22.29 -0.33
CA ARG A 251 -0.66 21.92 -0.25
C ARG A 251 -0.35 20.81 0.72
N PHE A 252 -1.11 20.65 1.80
CA PHE A 252 -0.93 19.55 2.75
C PHE A 252 -2.26 19.05 3.28
N SER A 253 -2.31 17.77 3.62
CA SER A 253 -3.42 17.17 4.37
C SER A 253 -2.87 16.19 5.41
N ALA A 254 -3.60 16.04 6.50
CA ALA A 254 -3.28 15.08 7.55
C ALA A 254 -4.55 14.64 8.26
N ILE A 255 -4.60 13.35 8.62
CA ILE A 255 -5.68 12.77 9.41
C ILE A 255 -5.19 12.50 10.84
N ASP A 256 -6.09 12.58 11.82
CA ASP A 256 -5.81 12.22 13.20
C ASP A 256 -5.62 10.69 13.33
N LYS A 257 -4.89 10.25 14.36
CA LYS A 257 -4.62 8.82 14.65
C LYS A 257 -5.90 7.99 14.78
N MET A 258 -6.97 8.58 15.31
CA MET A 258 -8.29 7.93 15.45
C MET A 258 -9.12 7.96 14.16
N GLY A 259 -8.65 8.61 13.10
CA GLY A 259 -9.40 8.75 11.86
C GLY A 259 -10.63 9.65 11.96
N GLN A 260 -10.82 10.42 13.04
CA GLN A 260 -12.05 11.20 13.26
C GLN A 260 -11.99 12.64 12.78
N ASN A 261 -10.78 13.19 12.61
CA ASN A 261 -10.59 14.58 12.24
C ASN A 261 -9.53 14.67 11.16
N VAL A 262 -9.73 15.60 10.24
CA VAL A 262 -8.84 15.82 9.10
C VAL A 262 -8.50 17.29 9.04
N ALA A 263 -7.25 17.61 8.77
CA ALA A 263 -6.82 18.98 8.55
C ALA A 263 -6.27 19.12 7.13
N VAL A 264 -6.53 20.28 6.53
CA VAL A 264 -6.06 20.68 5.20
C VAL A 264 -5.40 22.03 5.28
N VAL A 265 -4.38 22.21 4.47
CA VAL A 265 -3.58 23.42 4.38
C VAL A 265 -3.55 23.84 2.93
N GLY A 266 -3.85 25.12 2.69
CA GLY A 266 -3.85 25.71 1.37
C GLY A 266 -2.60 26.52 1.12
N LYS A 267 -2.73 27.52 0.25
CA LYS A 267 -1.71 28.56 0.04
C LYS A 267 -1.43 29.33 1.34
N PHE A 268 -2.48 29.67 2.09
CA PHE A 268 -2.40 30.30 3.41
C PHE A 268 -3.29 29.57 4.39
N GLY A 269 -2.95 29.68 5.68
CA GLY A 269 -3.78 29.14 6.74
C GLY A 269 -3.92 27.61 6.72
N PHE A 270 -4.88 27.15 7.54
CA PHE A 270 -5.35 25.78 7.52
C PHE A 270 -6.81 25.74 7.94
N ALA A 271 -7.50 24.67 7.55
CA ALA A 271 -8.84 24.35 8.00
C ALA A 271 -8.85 22.92 8.53
N HIS A 272 -9.78 22.60 9.43
CA HIS A 272 -9.97 21.21 9.84
C HIS A 272 -11.44 20.81 9.88
N TYR A 273 -11.68 19.54 9.56
CA TYR A 273 -12.97 18.90 9.49
C TYR A 273 -13.08 17.85 10.58
N SER A 274 -14.24 17.77 11.22
CA SER A 274 -14.56 16.67 12.12
C SER A 274 -15.61 15.77 11.47
N LEU A 275 -15.28 14.48 11.31
CA LEU A 275 -16.18 13.47 10.75
C LEU A 275 -17.39 13.22 11.66
N PHE A 276 -17.21 13.37 12.98
CA PHE A 276 -18.28 13.20 13.95
C PHE A 276 -19.34 14.30 13.82
N SER A 277 -18.93 15.57 13.81
CA SER A 277 -19.87 16.70 13.71
C SER A 277 -20.25 17.05 12.28
N LYS A 278 -19.51 16.52 11.29
CA LYS A 278 -19.59 16.85 9.87
C LYS A 278 -19.44 18.35 9.57
N LYS A 279 -18.68 19.07 10.39
CA LYS A 279 -18.46 20.52 10.26
C LYS A 279 -17.00 20.85 10.04
N TRP A 280 -16.78 21.84 9.17
CA TRP A 280 -15.49 22.51 9.00
C TRP A 280 -15.32 23.60 10.06
N LYS A 281 -14.12 23.70 10.62
CA LYS A 281 -13.67 24.85 11.40
C LYS A 281 -12.67 25.65 10.56
N LEU A 282 -12.92 26.95 10.47
CA LEU A 282 -12.13 27.94 9.75
C LEU A 282 -11.63 29.02 10.73
N PHE A 283 -10.66 29.83 10.32
CA PHE A 283 -10.24 30.96 11.13
C PHE A 283 -11.36 32.00 11.23
N GLY A 284 -11.58 32.53 12.44
CA GLY A 284 -12.49 33.65 12.64
C GLY A 284 -11.93 34.95 12.05
N ASN A 285 -10.59 35.08 12.00
CA ASN A 285 -9.90 36.25 11.49
C ASN A 285 -9.10 35.93 10.24
N ILE A 286 -9.61 36.36 9.08
CA ILE A 286 -9.00 36.13 7.75
C ILE A 286 -7.59 36.73 7.65
N THR A 287 -7.32 37.84 8.34
CA THR A 287 -5.98 38.45 8.30
C THR A 287 -4.93 37.56 8.96
N GLN A 288 -5.29 36.85 10.04
CA GLN A 288 -4.38 35.89 10.67
C GLN A 288 -4.12 34.70 9.75
N GLU A 289 -5.16 34.23 9.05
CA GLU A 289 -5.09 33.13 8.08
C GLU A 289 -4.14 33.48 6.92
N GLN A 290 -4.32 34.65 6.32
CA GLN A 290 -3.50 35.13 5.19
C GLN A 290 -2.05 35.46 5.59
N ASN A 291 -1.79 35.80 6.85
CA ASN A 291 -0.45 36.09 7.34
C ASN A 291 0.41 34.84 7.58
N MET A 292 -0.18 33.64 7.55
CA MET A 292 0.55 32.39 7.76
C MET A 292 0.66 31.56 6.48
N THR A 293 1.89 31.19 6.11
CA THR A 293 2.15 30.22 5.04
C THR A 293 2.77 28.98 5.65
N VAL A 294 2.18 27.81 5.40
CA VAL A 294 2.73 26.54 5.91
C VAL A 294 3.84 26.06 4.98
N THR A 295 5.02 25.83 5.55
CA THR A 295 6.28 25.50 4.87
C THR A 295 6.70 24.07 5.17
N GLY A 296 6.75 23.70 6.45
CA GLY A 296 7.30 22.41 6.89
C GLY A 296 6.31 21.25 6.91
N GLY A 297 5.00 21.53 6.82
CA GLY A 297 3.95 20.51 6.81
C GLY A 297 3.02 20.56 8.02
N LEU A 298 2.18 19.54 8.12
CA LEU A 298 1.03 19.45 9.03
C LEU A 298 1.03 18.10 9.74
N ALA A 299 0.82 18.08 11.05
CA ALA A 299 0.70 16.84 11.80
C ALA A 299 -0.30 16.95 12.97
N TRP A 300 -0.91 15.83 13.31
CA TRP A 300 -1.77 15.70 14.49
C TRP A 300 -0.98 15.11 15.65
N TRP A 301 -1.11 15.72 16.84
CA TRP A 301 -0.63 15.17 18.11
C TRP A 301 -1.76 15.19 19.12
N ASN A 302 -2.35 14.02 19.40
CA ASN A 302 -3.55 13.89 20.21
C ASN A 302 -4.66 14.84 19.69
N ASP A 303 -5.19 15.71 20.55
CA ASP A 303 -6.20 16.72 20.18
C ASP A 303 -5.63 18.00 19.55
N PHE A 304 -4.31 18.06 19.32
CA PHE A 304 -3.65 19.25 18.83
C PHE A 304 -3.20 19.10 17.37
N ILE A 305 -3.29 20.21 16.64
CA ILE A 305 -2.78 20.37 15.28
C ILE A 305 -1.45 21.12 15.39
N VAL A 306 -0.39 20.51 14.88
CA VAL A 306 0.97 21.07 14.89
C VAL A 306 1.33 21.45 13.46
N ILE A 307 1.79 22.69 13.30
CA ILE A 307 2.10 23.28 12.00
C ILE A 307 3.42 24.03 12.09
N ALA A 308 4.30 23.79 11.14
CA ALA A 308 5.47 24.63 10.89
C ALA A 308 5.10 25.65 9.81
N CYS A 309 5.09 26.94 10.17
CA CYS A 309 4.66 28.00 9.28
C CYS A 309 5.59 29.21 9.32
N TYR A 310 5.69 29.87 8.18
CA TYR A 310 6.30 31.17 8.04
C TYR A 310 5.28 32.27 8.28
N ASN A 311 5.57 33.15 9.24
CA ASN A 311 4.78 34.32 9.53
C ASN A 311 5.23 35.47 8.62
N LEU A 312 4.35 35.90 7.71
CA LEU A 312 4.66 36.93 6.71
C LEU A 312 4.85 38.32 7.32
N SER A 313 4.16 38.62 8.43
CA SER A 313 4.25 39.91 9.09
C SER A 313 5.57 40.07 9.84
N ASP A 314 5.92 39.06 10.64
CA ASP A 314 7.15 39.08 11.46
C ASP A 314 8.40 38.62 10.70
N ARG A 315 8.21 38.04 9.50
CA ARG A 315 9.27 37.44 8.66
C ARG A 315 10.11 36.42 9.41
N GLN A 316 9.45 35.60 10.21
CA GLN A 316 10.07 34.57 11.04
C GLN A 316 9.32 33.25 10.91
N GLU A 317 10.08 32.16 11.03
CA GLU A 317 9.52 30.82 11.09
C GLU A 317 9.00 30.52 12.50
N GLU A 318 7.81 29.93 12.57
CA GLU A 318 7.13 29.61 13.82
C GLU A 318 6.60 28.19 13.78
N LEU A 319 6.72 27.50 14.92
CA LEU A 319 6.02 26.27 15.22
C LEU A 319 4.77 26.64 16.01
N ARG A 320 3.60 26.42 15.42
CA ARG A 320 2.30 26.72 16.02
C ARG A 320 1.56 25.45 16.36
N VAL A 321 0.93 25.45 17.53
CA VAL A 321 0.10 24.34 18.01
C VAL A 321 -1.28 24.85 18.39
N TYR A 322 -2.30 24.31 17.73
CA TYR A 322 -3.70 24.67 17.90
C TYR A 322 -4.48 23.51 18.53
N LEU A 323 -5.36 23.82 19.46
CA LEU A 323 -6.26 22.82 20.04
C LEU A 323 -7.49 22.64 19.15
N ARG A 324 -7.83 21.39 18.80
CA ARG A 324 -8.99 21.06 17.95
C ARG A 324 -10.33 21.57 18.48
N THR A 325 -10.52 21.59 19.81
CA THR A 325 -11.80 21.99 20.43
C THR A 325 -11.96 23.50 20.49
N ALA A 326 -10.87 24.26 20.56
CA ALA A 326 -10.87 25.72 20.61
C ALA A 326 -11.27 26.35 19.26
N ASN A 327 -11.44 27.67 19.27
CA ASN A 327 -11.58 28.46 18.05
C ASN A 327 -10.21 28.62 17.39
N LEU A 328 -10.19 28.62 16.05
CA LEU A 328 -8.98 28.87 15.27
C LEU A 328 -8.65 30.37 15.31
N ASP A 329 -7.84 30.74 16.29
CA ASP A 329 -7.29 32.06 16.51
C ASP A 329 -5.90 31.93 17.15
N ASN A 330 -4.99 32.83 16.81
CA ASN A 330 -3.65 32.89 17.40
C ASN A 330 -3.67 33.12 18.92
N ALA A 331 -4.75 33.70 19.48
CA ALA A 331 -4.90 33.87 20.92
C ALA A 331 -4.94 32.54 21.70
N PHE A 332 -5.39 31.45 21.07
CA PHE A 332 -5.47 30.11 21.66
C PHE A 332 -4.32 29.19 21.21
N ALA A 333 -3.42 29.70 20.37
CA ALA A 333 -2.31 28.94 19.83
C ALA A 333 -1.08 29.04 20.73
N HIS A 334 -0.34 27.94 20.87
CA HIS A 334 1.01 27.99 21.39
C HIS A 334 1.98 28.24 20.25
N ILE A 335 2.71 29.37 20.29
CA ILE A 335 3.63 29.81 19.23
C ILE A 335 5.06 29.74 19.77
N THR A 336 5.92 28.99 19.07
CA THR A 336 7.35 28.91 19.36
C THR A 336 8.14 29.37 18.14
N LYS A 337 9.02 30.36 18.31
CA LYS A 337 9.86 30.87 17.23
C LYS A 337 10.98 29.89 16.89
N VAL A 338 11.24 29.69 15.60
CA VAL A 338 12.26 28.79 15.07
C VAL A 338 13.34 29.62 14.37
N GLN A 339 14.60 29.20 14.48
CA GLN A 339 15.76 29.98 14.01
C GLN A 339 15.94 29.98 12.48
N ALA A 340 15.43 28.98 11.77
CA ALA A 340 15.56 28.83 10.33
C ALA A 340 14.28 28.22 9.73
N GLU A 341 14.10 28.39 8.42
CA GLU A 341 12.95 27.86 7.68
C GLU A 341 12.85 26.34 7.82
N THR A 342 11.64 25.86 8.12
CA THR A 342 11.36 24.44 8.29
C THR A 342 10.84 23.85 6.99
N LEU A 343 11.47 22.76 6.55
CA LEU A 343 11.10 22.07 5.31
C LEU A 343 10.25 20.82 5.57
N LEU A 344 10.48 20.13 6.68
CA LEU A 344 9.72 18.91 7.05
C LEU A 344 9.39 18.90 8.54
N LEU A 345 8.17 18.48 8.85
CA LEU A 345 7.61 18.29 10.19
C LEU A 345 7.21 16.82 10.37
N SER A 346 7.72 16.17 11.40
CA SER A 346 7.27 14.83 11.81
C SER A 346 7.01 14.78 13.31
N ILE A 347 6.14 13.87 13.74
CA ILE A 347 5.83 13.65 15.15
C ILE A 347 6.00 12.17 15.47
N PHE A 348 6.79 11.90 16.49
CA PHE A 348 6.96 10.56 17.05
C PHE A 348 6.66 10.58 18.54
N ARG A 349 5.51 10.00 18.92
CA ARG A 349 4.98 10.07 20.30
C ARG A 349 4.86 11.53 20.76
N ASP A 350 5.69 11.95 21.73
CA ASP A 350 5.70 13.30 22.30
C ASP A 350 6.92 14.12 21.84
N ILE A 351 7.55 13.71 20.73
CA ILE A 351 8.70 14.39 20.14
C ILE A 351 8.31 14.92 18.77
N ILE A 352 8.44 16.24 18.60
CA ILE A 352 8.32 16.93 17.31
C ILE A 352 9.72 17.01 16.68
N ILE A 353 9.79 16.70 15.39
CA ILE A 353 11.02 16.69 14.61
C ILE A 353 10.85 17.74 13.53
N LEU A 354 11.76 18.72 13.51
CA LEU A 354 11.84 19.72 12.45
C LEU A 354 13.12 19.51 11.67
N PHE A 355 13.00 19.37 10.35
CA PHE A 355 14.13 19.47 9.44
C PHE A 355 14.19 20.88 8.85
N ARG A 356 15.32 21.56 9.03
CA ARG A 356 15.49 22.97 8.66
C ARG A 356 16.34 23.12 7.40
N ALA A 357 16.25 24.28 6.75
CA ALA A 357 16.98 24.61 5.53
C ALA A 357 18.52 24.61 5.71
N ASP A 358 19.04 24.76 6.93
CA ASP A 358 20.47 24.67 7.27
C ASP A 358 20.98 23.21 7.40
N CYS A 359 20.19 22.22 6.95
CA CYS A 359 20.48 20.79 7.07
C CYS A 359 20.60 20.31 8.53
N SER A 360 19.94 20.98 9.46
CA SER A 360 19.87 20.52 10.85
C SER A 360 18.51 19.89 11.18
N ILE A 361 18.53 18.98 12.14
CA ILE A 361 17.36 18.30 12.68
C ILE A 361 17.20 18.73 14.13
N CYS A 362 16.09 19.40 14.42
CA CYS A 362 15.73 19.81 15.77
C CYS A 362 14.66 18.90 16.36
N LEU A 363 14.93 18.39 17.56
CA LEU A 363 14.01 17.59 18.34
C LEU A 363 13.42 18.46 19.44
N TYR A 364 12.09 18.55 19.49
CA TYR A 364 11.35 19.25 20.53
C TYR A 364 10.47 18.27 21.30
N SER A 365 10.40 18.40 22.62
CA SER A 365 9.40 17.70 23.43
C SER A 365 8.13 18.53 23.48
N ILE A 366 7.00 17.93 23.14
CA ILE A 366 5.68 18.50 23.37
C ILE A 366 5.06 17.86 24.61
N LYS A 367 4.55 18.68 25.52
CA LYS A 367 3.84 18.22 26.72
C LYS A 367 2.52 18.97 26.84
N ARG A 368 1.47 18.25 27.23
CA ARG A 368 0.17 18.82 27.59
C ARG A 368 0.27 19.45 28.98
N LYS A 369 -0.07 20.73 29.09
CA LYS A 369 -0.17 21.49 30.33
C LYS A 369 -1.65 21.75 30.63
N SER A 370 -2.05 21.38 31.84
CA SER A 370 -3.43 21.38 32.37
C SER A 370 -4.40 20.39 31.72
N ASP A 371 -5.23 19.76 32.56
CA ASP A 371 -6.23 18.75 32.18
C ASP A 371 -7.66 19.35 32.11
N GLY A 372 -7.76 20.68 32.10
CA GLY A 372 -9.03 21.41 31.98
C GLY A 372 -9.60 21.38 30.55
N PRO A 373 -10.74 22.06 30.29
CA PRO A 373 -11.41 22.06 28.99
C PRO A 373 -10.59 22.70 27.85
N ASN A 374 -9.65 23.60 28.19
CA ASN A 374 -8.70 24.22 27.26
C ASN A 374 -7.26 23.87 27.67
N PRO A 375 -6.79 22.64 27.41
CA PRO A 375 -5.41 22.26 27.67
C PRO A 375 -4.46 23.11 26.81
N THR A 376 -3.40 23.60 27.42
CA THR A 376 -2.31 24.30 26.72
C THR A 376 -1.17 23.34 26.44
N THR A 377 -0.28 23.67 25.52
CA THR A 377 0.94 22.88 25.28
C THR A 377 2.17 23.66 25.71
N SER A 378 3.22 22.92 26.05
CA SER A 378 4.56 23.49 26.15
C SER A 378 5.52 22.72 25.29
N ILE A 379 6.32 23.48 24.55
CA ILE A 379 7.36 22.96 23.68
C ILE A 379 8.72 23.30 24.29
N GLN A 380 9.59 22.31 24.37
CA GLN A 380 10.97 22.46 24.85
C GLN A 380 11.93 21.85 23.85
N VAL A 381 13.01 22.56 23.51
CA VAL A 381 14.08 22.01 22.66
C VAL A 381 14.80 20.91 23.44
N LEU A 382 14.89 19.72 22.85
CA LEU A 382 15.62 18.59 23.43
C LEU A 382 17.05 18.51 22.90
N GLN A 383 17.20 18.53 21.57
CA GLN A 383 18.49 18.33 20.91
C GLN A 383 18.45 18.89 19.49
N GLU A 384 19.58 19.39 19.04
CA GLU A 384 19.81 19.84 17.67
C GLU A 384 20.97 19.03 17.08
N VAL A 385 20.77 18.50 15.87
CA VAL A 385 21.74 17.65 15.17
C VAL A 385 22.01 18.25 13.80
N SER A 386 23.24 18.68 13.54
CA SER A 386 23.64 19.15 12.21
C SER A 386 23.99 17.97 11.31
N MET A 387 23.30 17.86 10.17
CA MET A 387 23.54 16.84 9.13
C MET A 387 24.21 17.43 7.88
N SER A 388 24.70 18.67 7.96
CA SER A 388 25.37 19.41 6.88
C SER A 388 26.55 18.67 6.23
N ARG A 389 27.22 17.76 6.96
CA ARG A 389 28.31 16.94 6.42
C ARG A 389 27.84 15.79 5.52
N TYR A 390 26.59 15.37 5.67
CA TYR A 390 26.04 14.19 4.98
C TYR A 390 24.99 14.56 3.93
N ILE A 391 24.34 15.72 4.09
CA ILE A 391 23.30 16.21 3.19
C ILE A 391 23.91 17.28 2.29
N PRO A 392 23.98 17.05 0.96
CA PRO A 392 24.55 18.04 0.04
C PRO A 392 23.66 19.27 -0.12
N HIS A 393 22.35 19.04 -0.14
CA HIS A 393 21.34 20.08 -0.32
C HIS A 393 20.05 19.71 0.44
N PRO A 394 19.43 20.63 1.19
CA PRO A 394 18.27 20.33 2.03
C PRO A 394 17.04 19.83 1.25
N PHE A 395 16.74 20.40 0.07
CA PHE A 395 15.60 19.96 -0.78
C PHE A 395 15.68 18.50 -1.29
N LEU A 396 16.82 17.83 -1.16
CA LEU A 396 16.95 16.40 -1.51
C LEU A 396 16.37 15.48 -0.44
N VAL A 397 16.14 16.00 0.77
CA VAL A 397 15.54 15.23 1.86
C VAL A 397 14.04 15.15 1.61
N VAL A 398 13.57 13.93 1.35
CA VAL A 398 12.15 13.64 1.08
C VAL A 398 11.39 13.47 2.39
N SER A 399 11.95 12.74 3.35
CA SER A 399 11.31 12.49 4.63
C SER A 399 12.31 12.34 5.77
N VAL A 400 11.88 12.73 6.96
CA VAL A 400 12.62 12.55 8.22
C VAL A 400 11.67 11.93 9.24
N THR A 401 12.02 10.77 9.77
CA THR A 401 11.21 10.10 10.79
C THR A 401 12.08 9.58 11.93
N LEU A 402 11.58 9.64 13.16
CA LEU A 402 12.19 8.96 14.30
C LEU A 402 11.60 7.57 14.44
N THR A 403 12.45 6.61 14.82
CA THR A 403 12.03 5.22 14.99
C THR A 403 12.66 4.63 16.26
N SER A 404 11.98 3.66 16.86
CA SER A 404 12.55 2.83 17.94
C SER A 404 13.36 1.64 17.39
N VAL A 405 13.50 1.54 16.06
CA VAL A 405 14.25 0.48 15.39
C VAL A 405 15.75 0.65 15.66
N ARG A 406 16.47 -0.46 15.85
CA ARG A 406 17.92 -0.50 16.12
C ARG A 406 18.64 -1.47 15.17
N THR A 407 19.83 -1.12 14.67
CA THR A 407 20.82 -2.09 14.19
C THR A 407 21.55 -2.61 15.42
N GLU A 408 21.31 -3.85 15.80
CA GLU A 408 21.97 -4.46 16.94
C GLU A 408 23.41 -4.91 16.58
N THR A 409 24.27 -3.98 16.17
CA THR A 409 25.71 -4.20 15.97
C THR A 409 26.52 -4.07 17.28
N GLY A 410 25.87 -3.80 18.41
CA GLY A 410 26.50 -3.60 19.72
C GLY A 410 26.20 -4.70 20.74
N ILE A 411 27.25 -5.29 21.30
CA ILE A 411 27.23 -6.23 22.43
C ILE A 411 26.80 -5.49 23.71
N SER A 412 25.51 -5.43 24.03
CA SER A 412 25.07 -5.17 25.41
C SER A 412 23.75 -5.88 25.70
N LEU A 413 23.89 -6.99 26.43
CA LEU A 413 22.86 -7.98 26.75
C LEU A 413 22.23 -7.78 28.13
N LYS A 414 22.32 -6.58 28.73
CA LYS A 414 21.87 -6.38 30.11
C LYS A 414 21.10 -5.08 30.29
N MET A 415 19.88 -5.02 29.77
CA MET A 415 18.76 -4.36 30.44
C MET A 415 17.45 -4.68 29.70
N PRO A 416 16.63 -5.61 30.21
CA PRO A 416 15.20 -5.57 29.92
C PRO A 416 14.59 -4.42 30.74
N GLN A 417 13.57 -3.75 30.21
CA GLN A 417 12.73 -2.72 30.87
C GLN A 417 13.18 -1.25 30.72
N GLN A 418 12.93 -0.67 29.55
CA GLN A 418 12.14 0.57 29.39
C GLN A 418 11.88 0.77 27.89
N ALA A 419 10.75 0.28 27.42
CA ALA A 419 10.23 0.66 26.12
C ALA A 419 9.76 2.12 26.23
N CYS A 420 10.55 3.13 25.82
CA CYS A 420 9.92 4.44 25.53
C CYS A 420 10.70 5.52 24.75
N GLU A 421 11.97 5.38 24.34
CA GLU A 421 12.66 6.50 23.67
C GLU A 421 12.92 6.25 22.17
N ALA A 422 12.98 7.34 21.41
CA ALA A 422 13.28 7.33 19.98
C ALA A 422 14.77 7.08 19.75
N GLU A 423 15.04 5.96 19.09
CA GLU A 423 16.35 5.32 18.86
C GLU A 423 17.25 6.01 17.86
N SER A 424 16.62 6.18 16.71
CA SER A 424 17.29 6.31 15.45
C SER A 424 16.50 7.25 14.57
N ILE A 425 17.21 8.16 13.91
CA ILE A 425 16.66 9.04 12.90
C ILE A 425 16.79 8.32 11.55
N MET A 426 15.69 8.25 10.82
CA MET A 426 15.62 7.77 9.45
C MET A 426 15.47 8.96 8.52
N LEU A 427 16.31 9.02 7.49
CA LEU A 427 16.35 10.09 6.50
C LEU A 427 16.25 9.48 5.11
N ASN A 428 15.24 9.88 4.35
CA ASN A 428 15.18 9.55 2.93
C ASN A 428 15.83 10.69 2.13
N LEU A 429 17.04 10.47 1.62
CA LEU A 429 17.80 11.41 0.81
C LEU A 429 17.71 11.00 -0.66
N ALA A 430 16.86 11.65 -1.44
CA ALA A 430 16.66 11.38 -2.87
C ALA A 430 16.43 9.88 -3.20
N GLY A 431 15.72 9.15 -2.34
CA GLY A 431 15.47 7.71 -2.48
C GLY A 431 16.47 6.80 -1.77
N GLN A 432 17.55 7.35 -1.21
CA GLN A 432 18.48 6.61 -0.37
C GLN A 432 18.06 6.72 1.09
N LEU A 433 17.70 5.59 1.70
CA LEU A 433 17.31 5.55 3.10
C LEU A 433 18.55 5.43 3.99
N ILE A 434 18.78 6.45 4.80
CA ILE A 434 19.89 6.57 5.73
C ILE A 434 19.37 6.45 7.15
N MET A 435 20.01 5.61 7.96
CA MET A 435 19.72 5.45 9.39
C MET A 435 20.87 6.01 10.23
N VAL A 436 20.51 6.85 11.20
CA VAL A 436 21.44 7.48 12.13
C VAL A 436 21.02 7.08 13.54
N GLN A 437 21.88 6.33 14.25
CA GLN A 437 21.54 5.74 15.55
C GLN A 437 22.22 6.46 16.69
N ARG A 438 21.65 6.43 17.89
CA ARG A 438 22.33 6.93 19.08
C ARG A 438 23.51 6.03 19.48
N ASP A 439 24.65 6.64 19.72
CA ASP A 439 25.86 5.97 20.19
C ASP A 439 25.73 5.58 21.66
N ARG A 440 25.71 4.27 21.92
CA ARG A 440 25.70 3.68 23.26
C ARG A 440 27.03 3.03 23.64
N SER A 441 28.06 3.19 22.82
CA SER A 441 29.39 2.59 23.06
C SER A 441 30.34 3.52 23.82
N GLY A 442 29.99 4.81 23.93
CA GLY A 442 30.82 5.82 24.58
C GLY A 442 30.94 5.68 26.10
N PRO A 443 32.06 6.16 26.70
CA PRO A 443 32.35 6.06 28.13
C PRO A 443 31.37 6.83 29.05
N GLN A 444 30.49 7.67 28.50
CA GLN A 444 29.54 8.50 29.26
C GLN A 444 28.38 7.73 29.92
N ILE A 445 28.23 6.42 29.66
CA ILE A 445 27.20 5.57 30.31
C ILE A 445 27.65 5.08 31.71
N ARG A 446 28.92 5.28 32.08
CA ARG A 446 29.43 4.86 33.39
C ARG A 446 29.13 5.83 34.54
N GLU A 447 28.63 7.03 34.27
CA GLU A 447 28.24 7.96 35.33
C GLU A 447 26.84 7.59 35.86
N LYS A 448 26.88 6.89 36.99
CA LYS A 448 25.75 6.55 37.84
C LYS A 448 25.08 7.84 38.34
N GLU A 449 23.78 7.95 38.08
CA GLU A 449 22.81 8.81 38.79
C GLU A 449 23.12 10.31 38.90
N SER A 450 22.63 11.09 37.93
CA SER A 450 22.30 12.50 38.15
C SER A 450 20.87 12.78 37.71
N SER A 451 19.96 13.00 38.68
CA SER A 451 18.58 13.52 38.61
C SER A 451 17.66 13.09 37.43
N PRO A 452 16.42 12.62 37.66
CA PRO A 452 15.51 12.15 36.59
C PRO A 452 15.06 13.23 35.58
N ASN A 453 15.40 14.51 35.79
CA ASN A 453 14.91 15.63 34.98
C ASN A 453 15.87 16.15 33.90
N GLN A 454 17.11 15.66 33.82
CA GLN A 454 18.03 15.99 32.73
C GLN A 454 18.76 14.74 32.24
N ARG A 455 18.03 13.84 31.56
CA ARG A 455 18.67 12.79 30.75
C ARG A 455 19.39 13.47 29.58
N LYS A 456 20.71 13.60 29.67
CA LYS A 456 21.56 14.05 28.55
C LYS A 456 21.38 13.07 27.40
N LEU A 457 20.80 13.53 26.29
CA LEU A 457 20.56 12.69 25.12
C LEU A 457 21.91 12.32 24.47
N LEU A 458 22.08 11.03 24.18
CA LEU A 458 23.32 10.49 23.60
C LEU A 458 23.58 11.08 22.19
N PRO A 459 24.85 11.25 21.79
CA PRO A 459 25.20 11.66 20.43
C PRO A 459 24.84 10.57 19.41
N PHE A 460 24.76 10.95 18.15
CA PHE A 460 24.47 10.02 17.05
C PHE A 460 25.75 9.45 16.41
N CYS A 461 25.72 8.17 16.06
CA CYS A 461 26.71 7.45 15.25
C CYS A 461 26.74 7.95 13.80
N ALA A 462 27.76 7.51 13.07
CA ALA A 462 27.83 7.72 11.62
C ALA A 462 26.60 7.11 10.90
N PRO A 463 26.08 7.78 9.85
CA PRO A 463 24.95 7.30 9.07
C PRO A 463 25.26 5.99 8.35
N VAL A 464 24.25 5.11 8.27
CA VAL A 464 24.30 3.85 7.53
C VAL A 464 23.21 3.84 6.46
N VAL A 465 23.55 3.53 5.22
CA VAL A 465 22.58 3.37 4.12
C VAL A 465 21.91 2.00 4.25
N LEU A 466 20.58 1.97 4.35
CA LEU A 466 19.80 0.72 4.48
C LEU A 466 19.27 0.20 3.15
N ALA A 467 18.77 1.10 2.30
CA ALA A 467 18.12 0.76 1.04
C ALA A 467 18.20 1.93 0.05
N GLN A 468 18.05 1.61 -1.23
CA GLN A 468 17.98 2.57 -2.33
C GLN A 468 16.62 2.49 -3.03
N SER A 469 16.28 3.54 -3.77
CA SER A 469 15.01 3.69 -4.49
C SER A 469 13.77 3.59 -3.60
N VAL A 470 13.83 4.16 -2.40
CA VAL A 470 12.73 4.14 -1.42
C VAL A 470 11.79 5.33 -1.63
N GLU A 471 10.52 5.04 -1.86
CA GLU A 471 9.44 6.04 -1.97
C GLU A 471 8.87 6.37 -0.59
N ASN A 472 8.40 5.33 0.12
CA ASN A 472 7.71 5.44 1.40
C ASN A 472 8.34 4.53 2.45
N VAL A 473 8.30 4.96 3.72
CA VAL A 473 8.84 4.24 4.88
C VAL A 473 7.78 4.18 5.97
N TRP A 474 7.42 2.97 6.40
CA TRP A 474 6.47 2.78 7.50
C TRP A 474 7.16 2.16 8.72
N THR A 475 6.87 2.75 9.88
CA THR A 475 7.28 2.22 11.17
C THR A 475 6.13 2.34 12.16
N THR A 476 6.21 1.60 13.25
CA THR A 476 5.25 1.73 14.35
C THR A 476 5.95 2.17 15.62
N CYS A 477 5.26 3.00 16.38
CA CYS A 477 5.65 3.39 17.73
C CYS A 477 4.96 2.50 18.79
N ARG A 478 4.08 1.58 18.37
CA ARG A 478 3.39 0.64 19.27
C ARG A 478 4.29 -0.55 19.60
N SER A 479 4.10 -1.11 20.79
CA SER A 479 4.83 -2.29 21.25
C SER A 479 3.82 -3.32 21.73
N ASN A 480 3.73 -4.45 21.03
CA ASN A 480 2.99 -5.63 21.46
C ASN A 480 3.97 -6.79 21.62
N LYS A 481 3.91 -7.46 22.77
CA LYS A 481 4.79 -8.59 23.09
C LYS A 481 4.48 -9.83 22.25
N GLN A 482 3.24 -10.01 21.80
CA GLN A 482 2.84 -11.19 21.02
C GLN A 482 3.33 -11.09 19.56
N LYS A 483 3.12 -9.94 18.91
CA LYS A 483 3.48 -9.70 17.49
C LYS A 483 4.78 -8.88 17.35
N ARG A 484 5.80 -9.23 18.12
CA ARG A 484 7.04 -8.46 18.19
C ARG A 484 7.78 -8.40 16.85
N HIS A 485 7.76 -9.49 16.08
CA HIS A 485 8.40 -9.58 14.77
C HIS A 485 7.86 -8.53 13.77
N LEU A 486 6.55 -8.33 13.72
CA LEU A 486 5.92 -7.39 12.79
C LEU A 486 6.04 -5.93 13.25
N LEU A 487 5.92 -5.68 14.55
CA LEU A 487 5.96 -4.31 15.09
C LEU A 487 7.38 -3.73 15.16
N GLU A 488 8.40 -4.57 15.36
CA GLU A 488 9.80 -4.09 15.34
C GLU A 488 10.40 -4.11 13.92
N ALA A 489 9.61 -4.41 12.89
CA ALA A 489 10.01 -4.39 11.49
C ALA A 489 9.90 -2.99 10.87
N LEU A 490 10.77 -2.72 9.91
CA LEU A 490 10.74 -1.53 9.07
C LEU A 490 10.26 -1.92 7.67
N TRP A 491 9.28 -1.20 7.15
CA TRP A 491 8.64 -1.49 5.87
C TRP A 491 8.98 -0.39 4.88
N LEU A 492 9.38 -0.79 3.68
CA LEU A 492 9.86 0.10 2.63
C LEU A 492 9.09 -0.17 1.34
N SER A 493 8.58 0.87 0.69
CA SER A 493 8.10 0.78 -0.69
C SER A 493 9.21 1.24 -1.63
N CYS A 494 9.58 0.40 -2.59
CA CYS A 494 10.64 0.66 -3.55
C CYS A 494 10.11 0.74 -5.00
N GLY A 495 8.90 1.27 -5.19
CA GLY A 495 8.30 1.45 -6.52
C GLY A 495 8.22 0.14 -7.30
N GLY A 496 8.82 0.11 -8.49
CA GLY A 496 8.83 -1.06 -9.38
C GLY A 496 9.58 -2.27 -8.83
N SER A 497 10.47 -2.08 -7.85
CA SER A 497 11.14 -3.18 -7.13
C SER A 497 10.26 -3.87 -6.09
N GLY A 498 9.01 -3.41 -5.89
CA GLY A 498 8.10 -3.93 -4.89
C GLY A 498 8.37 -3.42 -3.47
N MET A 499 7.84 -4.13 -2.48
CA MET A 499 8.05 -3.83 -1.06
C MET A 499 9.26 -4.58 -0.51
N LYS A 500 9.92 -3.98 0.47
CA LYS A 500 11.01 -4.60 1.23
C LYS A 500 10.74 -4.48 2.72
N VAL A 501 10.99 -5.56 3.46
CA VAL A 501 10.80 -5.61 4.91
C VAL A 501 12.11 -5.94 5.58
N TRP A 502 12.50 -5.08 6.53
CA TRP A 502 13.66 -5.30 7.36
C TRP A 502 13.24 -5.90 8.71
N LEU A 503 13.17 -7.21 8.73
CA LEU A 503 12.59 -8.01 9.81
C LEU A 503 13.64 -8.33 10.89
N PRO A 504 13.32 -8.19 12.19
CA PRO A 504 14.15 -8.69 13.27
C PRO A 504 14.03 -10.21 13.45
N LEU A 505 15.19 -10.85 13.61
CA LEU A 505 15.31 -12.27 13.92
C LEU A 505 15.59 -12.40 15.42
N PHE A 506 14.68 -13.05 16.15
CA PHE A 506 14.83 -13.25 17.59
C PHE A 506 15.33 -14.68 17.84
N PRO A 507 16.58 -14.86 18.32
CA PRO A 507 17.07 -16.19 18.65
C PRO A 507 16.27 -16.75 19.84
N ARG A 508 15.90 -18.03 19.77
CA ARG A 508 15.15 -18.75 20.82
C ARG A 508 16.01 -19.09 22.04
N ASP A 509 17.34 -19.07 21.91
CA ASP A 509 18.24 -19.64 22.92
C ASP A 509 19.19 -18.62 23.58
N HIS A 510 19.42 -18.83 24.88
CA HIS A 510 20.49 -18.22 25.69
C HIS A 510 21.91 -18.62 25.22
N ARG A 511 22.02 -19.36 24.11
CA ARG A 511 23.29 -19.68 23.47
C ARG A 511 23.75 -18.45 22.70
N LYS A 512 25.00 -18.06 22.92
CA LYS A 512 25.61 -16.89 22.28
C LYS A 512 25.28 -16.92 20.78
N PRO A 513 24.66 -15.87 20.21
CA PRO A 513 24.44 -15.83 18.78
C PRO A 513 25.80 -16.01 18.10
N HIS A 514 25.88 -16.86 17.07
CA HIS A 514 27.06 -16.87 16.20
C HIS A 514 27.26 -15.43 15.72
N SER A 515 28.45 -14.87 15.93
CA SER A 515 28.76 -13.45 15.71
C SER A 515 28.60 -12.97 14.26
N PHE A 516 28.23 -13.87 13.34
CA PHE A 516 28.19 -13.65 11.90
C PHE A 516 26.77 -13.47 11.34
N LEU A 517 25.71 -13.79 12.09
CA LEU A 517 24.34 -13.58 11.61
C LEU A 517 23.86 -12.18 11.99
N SER A 518 23.58 -11.36 10.97
CA SER A 518 22.88 -10.10 11.15
C SER A 518 21.53 -10.38 11.83
N ARG A 519 21.27 -9.75 12.98
CA ARG A 519 20.03 -9.91 13.75
C ARG A 519 18.78 -9.40 13.03
N ARG A 520 18.95 -8.83 11.83
CA ARG A 520 17.87 -8.39 10.95
C ARG A 520 18.16 -8.85 9.54
N ILE A 521 17.09 -9.10 8.78
CA ILE A 521 17.16 -9.56 7.40
C ILE A 521 16.23 -8.71 6.52
N MET A 522 16.69 -8.37 5.32
CA MET A 522 15.89 -7.67 4.31
C MET A 522 15.21 -8.68 3.39
N LEU A 523 13.88 -8.65 3.35
CA LEU A 523 13.04 -9.56 2.56
C LEU A 523 12.27 -8.73 1.51
N PRO A 524 12.58 -8.87 0.21
CA PRO A 524 11.82 -8.26 -0.87
C PRO A 524 10.61 -9.13 -1.25
N PHE A 525 9.50 -8.51 -1.63
CA PHE A 525 8.35 -9.15 -2.27
C PHE A 525 7.55 -8.14 -3.10
N HIS A 526 6.78 -8.65 -4.07
CA HIS A 526 5.95 -7.83 -4.94
C HIS A 526 4.51 -7.81 -4.44
N ILE A 527 3.83 -6.68 -4.68
CA ILE A 527 2.41 -6.50 -4.41
C ILE A 527 1.77 -5.92 -5.67
N ASN A 528 0.49 -6.23 -5.90
CA ASN A 528 -0.22 -5.78 -7.11
C ASN A 528 -0.92 -4.43 -6.90
N ILE A 529 -0.83 -3.87 -5.69
CA ILE A 529 -1.47 -2.60 -5.30
C ILE A 529 -0.40 -1.56 -5.04
N TYR A 530 -0.70 -0.28 -5.23
CA TYR A 530 0.20 0.77 -4.78
C TYR A 530 0.02 0.98 -3.26
N PRO A 531 1.06 0.76 -2.42
CA PRO A 531 0.92 0.73 -0.97
C PRO A 531 0.77 2.16 -0.40
N LEU A 532 -0.27 2.35 0.41
CA LEU A 532 -0.60 3.63 1.07
C LEU A 532 -0.40 3.56 2.58
N ALA A 533 -0.81 2.46 3.21
CA ALA A 533 -0.63 2.25 4.65
C ALA A 533 -0.37 0.77 4.97
N VAL A 534 0.31 0.51 6.09
CA VAL A 534 0.60 -0.85 6.57
C VAL A 534 -0.06 -1.05 7.94
N LEU A 535 -0.93 -2.04 8.03
CA LEU A 535 -1.56 -2.47 9.29
C LEU A 535 -0.70 -3.58 9.91
N PHE A 536 0.23 -3.19 10.77
CA PHE A 536 1.22 -4.10 11.36
C PHE A 536 0.60 -5.20 12.23
N GLU A 537 -0.45 -4.89 12.98
CA GLU A 537 -1.13 -5.85 13.86
C GLU A 537 -1.97 -6.83 13.05
N ASP A 538 -2.62 -6.34 12.00
CA ASP A 538 -3.50 -7.12 11.13
C ASP A 538 -2.81 -7.65 9.88
N ALA A 539 -1.48 -7.68 9.81
CA ALA A 539 -0.72 -8.27 8.69
C ALA A 539 -1.22 -7.92 7.26
N LEU A 540 -1.73 -6.69 7.07
CA LEU A 540 -2.37 -6.21 5.84
C LEU A 540 -1.67 -4.96 5.32
N VAL A 541 -1.57 -4.85 4.00
CA VAL A 541 -1.21 -3.60 3.31
C VAL A 541 -2.48 -3.04 2.69
N LEU A 542 -2.75 -1.77 2.99
CA LEU A 542 -3.80 -0.99 2.34
C LEU A 542 -3.19 -0.24 1.17
N GLY A 543 -3.82 -0.34 0.01
CA GLY A 543 -3.38 0.34 -1.19
C GLY A 543 -4.54 0.86 -2.02
N ALA A 544 -4.18 1.48 -3.14
CA ALA A 544 -5.13 1.88 -4.16
C ALA A 544 -4.78 1.22 -5.48
N VAL A 545 -5.83 0.88 -6.23
CA VAL A 545 -5.75 0.41 -7.61
C VAL A 545 -6.59 1.36 -8.46
N ASN A 546 -6.11 1.67 -9.65
CA ASN A 546 -6.89 2.42 -10.61
C ASN A 546 -7.56 1.42 -11.56
N ASP A 547 -8.88 1.27 -11.41
CA ASP A 547 -9.71 0.47 -12.29
C ASP A 547 -10.33 1.36 -13.39
N THR A 548 -10.72 0.78 -14.51
CA THR A 548 -11.26 1.50 -15.66
C THR A 548 -12.61 0.98 -16.07
N VAL A 549 -13.60 1.87 -16.12
CA VAL A 549 -14.96 1.52 -16.53
C VAL A 549 -15.25 2.18 -17.88
N LEU A 550 -15.59 1.36 -18.86
CA LEU A 550 -16.13 1.81 -20.14
C LEU A 550 -17.51 2.42 -19.93
N TYR A 551 -17.72 3.64 -20.42
CA TYR A 551 -19.01 4.32 -20.33
C TYR A 551 -19.79 4.13 -21.64
N ASP A 552 -20.92 3.41 -21.57
CA ASP A 552 -21.84 3.22 -22.67
C ASP A 552 -22.67 4.50 -22.91
N CYS A 553 -22.26 5.33 -23.88
CA CYS A 553 -23.09 6.42 -24.39
C CYS A 553 -24.19 5.89 -25.33
N LEU A 554 -25.19 5.17 -24.80
CA LEU A 554 -26.33 4.64 -25.58
C LEU A 554 -27.25 5.72 -26.20
N TYR A 555 -26.98 7.02 -26.03
CA TYR A 555 -27.93 8.11 -26.37
C TYR A 555 -27.45 9.17 -27.36
N THR A 556 -26.29 9.05 -28.02
CA THR A 556 -25.80 10.12 -28.92
C THR A 556 -25.24 9.64 -30.26
N HIS A 557 -25.95 8.75 -30.96
CA HIS A 557 -25.67 8.45 -32.38
C HIS A 557 -26.09 9.57 -33.38
N SER A 558 -26.54 10.73 -32.91
CA SER A 558 -27.12 11.79 -33.76
C SER A 558 -26.20 12.98 -34.05
N SER A 559 -24.92 12.94 -33.65
CA SER A 559 -23.94 14.00 -33.96
C SER A 559 -22.69 13.41 -34.61
N ALA A 560 -22.28 13.93 -35.78
CA ALA A 560 -21.02 13.57 -36.47
C ALA A 560 -19.75 14.06 -35.73
N VAL A 561 -19.83 14.22 -34.41
CA VAL A 561 -18.76 14.64 -33.51
C VAL A 561 -18.67 13.53 -32.46
N GLU A 562 -17.73 12.61 -32.62
CA GLU A 562 -17.36 11.69 -31.55
C GLU A 562 -16.97 12.54 -30.34
N HIS A 563 -17.76 12.46 -29.27
CA HIS A 563 -17.47 13.19 -28.04
C HIS A 563 -16.16 12.67 -27.43
N LEU A 564 -15.31 13.57 -26.92
CA LEU A 564 -14.02 13.23 -26.30
C LEU A 564 -14.13 12.22 -25.14
N GLU A 565 -15.33 12.06 -24.56
CA GLU A 565 -15.66 11.08 -23.52
C GLU A 565 -15.63 9.63 -24.05
N VAL A 566 -15.78 9.42 -25.37
CA VAL A 566 -15.57 8.11 -26.01
C VAL A 566 -14.07 7.79 -26.12
N LEU A 567 -13.17 8.80 -26.01
CA LEU A 567 -11.73 8.63 -26.15
C LEU A 567 -11.04 8.11 -24.89
N PHE A 568 -11.66 8.20 -23.71
CA PHE A 568 -11.01 7.77 -22.46
C PHE A 568 -12.01 7.10 -21.50
N PRO A 569 -11.79 5.85 -21.05
CA PRO A 569 -12.63 5.20 -20.05
C PRO A 569 -12.56 5.94 -18.72
N PHE A 570 -13.62 5.82 -17.92
CA PHE A 570 -13.69 6.46 -16.62
C PHE A 570 -12.79 5.73 -15.61
N CYS A 571 -11.75 6.40 -15.15
CA CYS A 571 -10.84 5.86 -14.13
C CYS A 571 -11.47 5.95 -12.74
N ILE A 572 -11.63 4.80 -12.07
CA ILE A 572 -12.10 4.69 -10.69
C ILE A 572 -10.93 4.25 -9.82
N VAL A 573 -10.59 5.08 -8.84
CA VAL A 573 -9.61 4.67 -7.82
C VAL A 573 -10.33 3.81 -6.79
N GLU A 574 -10.07 2.51 -6.78
CA GLU A 574 -10.60 1.58 -5.78
C GLU A 574 -9.61 1.37 -4.64
N ARG A 575 -10.15 1.24 -3.43
CA ARG A 575 -9.35 0.82 -2.28
C ARG A 575 -9.31 -0.69 -2.20
N THR A 576 -8.11 -1.23 -2.22
CA THR A 576 -7.85 -2.66 -2.10
C THR A 576 -6.92 -2.94 -0.93
N SER A 577 -7.02 -4.16 -0.39
CA SER A 577 -6.14 -4.63 0.69
C SER A 577 -5.55 -5.96 0.29
N GLN A 578 -4.26 -6.14 0.59
CA GLN A 578 -3.54 -7.36 0.31
C GLN A 578 -2.90 -7.87 1.60
N ILE A 579 -3.02 -9.17 1.82
CA ILE A 579 -2.36 -9.86 2.92
C ILE A 579 -0.92 -10.12 2.48
N TYR A 580 0.08 -9.71 3.26
CA TYR A 580 1.49 -9.91 2.90
C TYR A 580 2.15 -11.08 3.63
N LEU A 581 1.46 -11.68 4.61
CA LEU A 581 2.08 -12.61 5.54
C LEU A 581 2.65 -13.86 4.82
N HIS A 582 1.94 -14.36 3.80
CA HIS A 582 2.38 -15.51 3.02
C HIS A 582 3.69 -15.23 2.27
N HIS A 583 3.88 -14.03 1.70
CA HIS A 583 5.13 -13.66 1.05
C HIS A 583 6.31 -13.64 2.03
N ILE A 584 6.12 -13.16 3.27
CA ILE A 584 7.16 -13.16 4.30
C ILE A 584 7.52 -14.58 4.72
N LEU A 585 6.52 -15.42 5.00
CA LEU A 585 6.73 -16.82 5.38
C LEU A 585 7.47 -17.57 4.27
N ARG A 586 7.06 -17.41 3.02
CA ARG A 586 7.75 -17.96 1.85
C ARG A 586 9.21 -17.51 1.79
N GLN A 587 9.50 -16.21 1.90
CA GLN A 587 10.87 -15.69 1.87
C GLN A 587 11.75 -16.21 3.03
N LEU A 588 11.16 -16.45 4.21
CA LEU A 588 11.88 -17.06 5.33
C LEU A 588 12.18 -18.55 5.09
N LEU A 589 11.22 -19.29 4.52
CA LEU A 589 11.39 -20.71 4.17
C LEU A 589 12.45 -20.90 3.07
N VAL A 590 12.44 -20.06 2.03
CA VAL A 590 13.47 -20.06 0.96
C VAL A 590 14.88 -19.87 1.51
N ARG A 591 15.03 -19.12 2.61
CA ARG A 591 16.32 -18.85 3.25
C ARG A 591 16.67 -19.83 4.37
N ASN A 592 15.96 -20.96 4.48
CA ASN A 592 16.14 -21.97 5.52
C ASN A 592 15.95 -21.44 6.96
N LEU A 593 15.10 -20.43 7.15
CA LEU A 593 14.75 -19.84 8.46
C LEU A 593 13.39 -20.33 8.97
N GLY A 594 13.12 -21.64 8.86
CA GLY A 594 11.83 -22.25 9.20
C GLY A 594 11.38 -22.03 10.65
N GLU A 595 12.30 -22.03 11.62
CA GLU A 595 11.96 -21.76 13.03
C GLU A 595 11.44 -20.33 13.26
N GLN A 596 12.02 -19.35 12.57
CA GLN A 596 11.59 -17.95 12.66
C GLN A 596 10.26 -17.75 11.92
N ALA A 597 10.07 -18.44 10.79
CA ALA A 597 8.78 -18.48 10.09
C ALA A 597 7.67 -19.06 10.99
N LEU A 598 7.96 -20.14 11.73
CA LEU A 598 7.02 -20.79 12.63
C LEU A 598 6.67 -19.89 13.82
N LEU A 599 7.64 -19.21 14.41
CA LEU A 599 7.41 -18.19 15.45
C LEU A 599 6.50 -17.07 14.97
N LEU A 600 6.77 -16.53 13.78
CA LEU A 600 5.95 -15.49 13.17
C LEU A 600 4.53 -15.98 12.91
N ALA A 601 4.39 -17.18 12.34
CA ALA A 601 3.09 -17.78 12.03
C ALA A 601 2.26 -18.05 13.29
N HIS A 602 2.83 -18.62 14.36
CA HIS A 602 2.12 -18.78 15.64
C HIS A 602 1.67 -17.44 16.24
N SER A 603 2.46 -16.37 16.11
CA SER A 603 2.06 -15.03 16.58
C SER A 603 0.87 -14.45 15.80
N CYS A 604 0.65 -14.95 14.58
CA CYS A 604 -0.41 -14.53 13.67
C CYS A 604 -1.56 -15.54 13.58
N ALA A 605 -1.47 -16.70 14.25
CA ALA A 605 -2.48 -17.75 14.19
C ALA A 605 -3.85 -17.34 14.77
N ALA A 606 -3.88 -16.29 15.59
CA ALA A 606 -5.12 -15.71 16.12
C ALA A 606 -5.92 -14.88 15.09
N LEU A 607 -5.36 -14.63 13.90
CA LEU A 607 -6.04 -13.86 12.85
C LEU A 607 -7.12 -14.70 12.15
N PRO A 608 -8.31 -14.13 11.86
CA PRO A 608 -9.43 -14.90 11.31
C PRO A 608 -9.16 -15.46 9.90
N TYR A 609 -8.37 -14.76 9.09
CA TYR A 609 -7.99 -15.20 7.73
C TYR A 609 -6.66 -15.98 7.69
N PHE A 610 -6.08 -16.36 8.83
CA PHE A 610 -4.84 -17.15 8.85
C PHE A 610 -4.90 -18.46 8.02
N PRO A 611 -6.00 -19.24 8.02
CA PRO A 611 -6.11 -20.42 7.15
C PRO A 611 -5.95 -20.07 5.66
N HIS A 612 -6.51 -18.92 5.26
CA HIS A 612 -6.42 -18.41 3.89
C HIS A 612 -5.00 -17.95 3.55
N VAL A 613 -4.21 -17.46 4.51
CA VAL A 613 -2.79 -17.14 4.29
C VAL A 613 -2.00 -18.39 3.91
N LEU A 614 -2.22 -19.50 4.61
CA LEU A 614 -1.56 -20.77 4.32
C LEU A 614 -2.01 -21.32 2.96
N GLU A 615 -3.28 -21.14 2.61
CA GLU A 615 -3.85 -21.50 1.30
C GLU A 615 -3.19 -20.72 0.16
N LEU A 616 -3.10 -19.40 0.27
CA LEU A 616 -2.42 -18.54 -0.72
C LEU A 616 -0.95 -18.92 -0.87
N MET A 617 -0.25 -19.18 0.24
CA MET A 617 1.15 -19.60 0.21
C MET A 617 1.34 -20.92 -0.54
N LEU A 618 0.47 -21.91 -0.29
CA LEU A 618 0.54 -23.21 -0.97
C LEU A 618 0.22 -23.08 -2.45
N HIS A 619 -0.80 -22.29 -2.79
CA HIS A 619 -1.24 -22.05 -4.16
C HIS A 619 -0.16 -21.33 -4.99
N GLU A 620 0.39 -20.22 -4.49
CA GLU A 620 1.42 -19.45 -5.20
C GLU A 620 2.68 -20.30 -5.46
N VAL A 621 3.16 -21.04 -4.46
CA VAL A 621 4.34 -21.90 -4.61
C VAL A 621 4.07 -23.03 -5.61
N LEU A 622 2.86 -23.60 -5.61
CA LEU A 622 2.46 -24.62 -6.56
C LEU A 622 2.44 -24.08 -8.00
N GLU A 623 1.84 -22.91 -8.22
CA GLU A 623 1.78 -22.28 -9.55
C GLU A 623 3.16 -21.89 -10.05
N GLU A 624 4.01 -21.29 -9.22
CA GLU A 624 5.37 -20.91 -9.58
C GLU A 624 6.24 -22.12 -9.93
N GLU A 625 6.19 -23.20 -9.15
CA GLU A 625 6.96 -24.41 -9.42
C GLU A 625 6.46 -25.14 -10.68
N ALA A 626 5.14 -25.23 -10.87
CA ALA A 626 4.56 -25.93 -12.00
C ALA A 626 4.67 -25.17 -13.34
N THR A 627 4.72 -23.83 -13.31
CA THR A 627 4.92 -22.99 -14.50
C THR A 627 6.39 -22.75 -14.82
N SER A 628 7.30 -23.16 -13.95
CA SER A 628 8.74 -23.06 -14.18
C SER A 628 9.18 -23.99 -15.31
N ARG A 629 9.94 -23.46 -16.29
CA ARG A 629 10.41 -24.22 -17.46
C ARG A 629 11.61 -25.10 -17.14
N ASP A 630 12.35 -24.77 -16.08
CA ASP A 630 13.55 -25.48 -15.63
C ASP A 630 13.28 -26.10 -14.25
N PRO A 631 13.66 -27.37 -14.02
CA PRO A 631 13.48 -28.01 -12.72
C PRO A 631 14.29 -27.24 -11.66
N ILE A 632 13.59 -26.68 -10.67
CA ILE A 632 14.18 -25.91 -9.59
C ILE A 632 15.01 -26.88 -8.71
N PRO A 633 16.29 -26.58 -8.42
CA PRO A 633 17.20 -27.52 -7.77
C PRO A 633 16.83 -27.88 -6.32
N ASP A 634 15.92 -27.14 -5.69
CA ASP A 634 15.34 -27.45 -4.37
C ASP A 634 13.84 -27.06 -4.38
N PRO A 635 12.89 -28.02 -4.45
CA PRO A 635 11.47 -27.69 -4.43
C PRO A 635 11.07 -27.18 -3.04
N LEU A 636 10.41 -26.03 -3.01
CA LEU A 636 9.89 -25.40 -1.79
C LEU A 636 8.59 -26.05 -1.36
N LEU A 637 7.81 -26.62 -2.29
CA LEU A 637 6.50 -27.20 -2.02
C LEU A 637 6.52 -28.27 -0.90
N PRO A 638 7.45 -29.24 -0.84
CA PRO A 638 7.52 -30.19 0.28
C PRO A 638 7.87 -29.53 1.62
N THR A 639 8.68 -28.48 1.60
CA THR A 639 9.05 -27.71 2.80
C THR A 639 7.85 -26.90 3.32
N VAL A 640 7.08 -26.31 2.41
CA VAL A 640 5.83 -25.61 2.71
C VAL A 640 4.78 -26.59 3.24
N ALA A 641 4.64 -27.77 2.63
CA ALA A 641 3.71 -28.80 3.11
C ALA A 641 4.04 -29.21 4.55
N LYS A 642 5.31 -29.52 4.85
CA LYS A 642 5.78 -29.81 6.23
C LYS A 642 5.60 -28.65 7.20
N PHE A 643 5.66 -27.41 6.71
CA PHE A 643 5.40 -26.24 7.52
C PHE A 643 3.92 -26.11 7.89
N ILE A 644 3.01 -26.39 6.94
CA ILE A 644 1.56 -26.30 7.16
C ILE A 644 1.08 -27.42 8.10
N THR A 645 1.69 -28.62 8.09
CA THR A 645 1.34 -29.73 8.99
C THR A 645 1.49 -29.39 10.49
N GLU A 646 2.30 -28.40 10.84
CA GLU A 646 2.44 -27.92 12.23
C GLU A 646 1.19 -27.18 12.76
N PHE A 647 0.23 -26.87 11.87
CA PHE A 647 -1.02 -26.20 12.23
C PHE A 647 -2.21 -27.16 12.14
N PRO A 648 -3.18 -27.07 13.07
CA PRO A 648 -4.33 -27.98 13.12
C PRO A 648 -5.29 -27.85 11.92
N LEU A 649 -5.09 -26.84 11.06
CA LEU A 649 -5.94 -26.51 9.92
C LEU A 649 -5.41 -27.06 8.58
N PHE A 650 -4.34 -27.86 8.61
CA PHE A 650 -3.67 -28.41 7.44
C PHE A 650 -4.64 -29.08 6.45
N LEU A 651 -5.48 -29.99 6.94
CA LEU A 651 -6.42 -30.75 6.10
C LEU A 651 -7.40 -29.85 5.35
N GLN A 652 -7.88 -28.78 5.98
CA GLN A 652 -8.80 -27.84 5.35
C GLN A 652 -8.09 -26.98 4.29
N THR A 653 -6.90 -26.48 4.61
CA THR A 653 -6.10 -25.64 3.70
C THR A 653 -5.75 -26.36 2.39
N VAL A 654 -5.35 -27.65 2.47
CA VAL A 654 -5.00 -28.45 1.30
C VAL A 654 -6.19 -28.63 0.36
N VAL A 655 -7.39 -28.93 0.88
CA VAL A 655 -8.59 -29.10 0.06
C VAL A 655 -8.99 -27.81 -0.63
N HIS A 656 -9.01 -26.70 0.12
CA HIS A 656 -9.39 -25.41 -0.43
C HIS A 656 -8.44 -24.97 -1.54
N CYS A 657 -7.13 -25.21 -1.36
CA CYS A 657 -6.13 -25.02 -2.40
C CYS A 657 -6.42 -25.92 -3.62
N ALA A 658 -6.54 -27.24 -3.42
CA ALA A 658 -6.75 -28.21 -4.50
C ALA A 658 -8.00 -27.88 -5.35
N ARG A 659 -9.11 -27.49 -4.71
CA ARG A 659 -10.36 -27.13 -5.39
C ARG A 659 -10.28 -25.86 -6.24
N LYS A 660 -9.32 -24.98 -5.97
CA LYS A 660 -9.09 -23.74 -6.74
C LYS A 660 -7.97 -23.87 -7.77
N THR A 661 -7.16 -24.92 -7.66
CA THR A 661 -6.08 -25.22 -8.61
C THR A 661 -6.56 -26.07 -9.79
N GLU A 662 -5.91 -25.89 -10.94
CA GLU A 662 -6.18 -26.69 -12.14
C GLU A 662 -5.89 -28.19 -11.92
N TYR A 663 -6.73 -29.05 -12.49
CA TYR A 663 -6.63 -30.51 -12.36
C TYR A 663 -5.25 -31.07 -12.75
N ALA A 664 -4.60 -30.46 -13.75
CA ALA A 664 -3.27 -30.89 -14.20
C ALA A 664 -2.21 -30.83 -13.10
N LEU A 665 -2.36 -29.94 -12.12
CA LEU A 665 -1.41 -29.71 -11.04
C LEU A 665 -1.62 -30.63 -9.83
N TRP A 666 -2.74 -31.34 -9.76
CA TRP A 666 -3.13 -32.14 -8.59
C TRP A 666 -2.14 -33.27 -8.32
N ASN A 667 -1.65 -33.95 -9.36
CA ASN A 667 -0.66 -35.02 -9.20
C ASN A 667 0.63 -34.51 -8.54
N TYR A 668 1.07 -33.29 -8.89
CA TYR A 668 2.26 -32.68 -8.30
C TYR A 668 2.01 -32.23 -6.85
N LEU A 669 0.84 -31.65 -6.56
CA LEU A 669 0.44 -31.27 -5.21
C LEU A 669 0.39 -32.49 -4.26
N PHE A 670 -0.31 -33.56 -4.63
CA PHE A 670 -0.48 -34.73 -3.78
C PHE A 670 0.79 -35.60 -3.68
N ALA A 671 1.72 -35.48 -4.63
CA ALA A 671 3.05 -36.06 -4.46
C ALA A 671 3.84 -35.41 -3.30
N ALA A 672 3.60 -34.12 -3.01
CA ALA A 672 4.27 -33.39 -1.94
C ALA A 672 3.52 -33.44 -0.59
N VAL A 673 2.19 -33.44 -0.62
CA VAL A 673 1.33 -33.35 0.57
C VAL A 673 0.95 -34.73 1.14
N GLY A 674 0.85 -35.76 0.29
CA GLY A 674 0.39 -37.10 0.67
C GLY A 674 -0.82 -37.56 -0.15
N ASN A 675 -1.18 -38.84 -0.03
CA ASN A 675 -2.26 -39.44 -0.80
C ASN A 675 -3.64 -38.89 -0.35
N PRO A 676 -4.51 -38.44 -1.27
CA PRO A 676 -5.86 -37.98 -0.95
C PRO A 676 -6.70 -38.96 -0.11
N LYS A 677 -6.49 -40.28 -0.24
CA LYS A 677 -7.18 -41.30 0.58
C LYS A 677 -6.85 -41.17 2.05
N ASP A 678 -5.55 -41.09 2.35
CA ASP A 678 -5.04 -41.05 3.72
C ASP A 678 -5.52 -39.77 4.41
N LEU A 679 -5.50 -38.64 3.67
CA LEU A 679 -6.02 -37.36 4.14
C LEU A 679 -7.54 -37.40 4.40
N PHE A 680 -8.30 -38.10 3.56
CA PHE A 680 -9.74 -38.30 3.76
C PHE A 680 -10.03 -39.14 5.01
N GLU A 681 -9.29 -40.22 5.23
CA GLU A 681 -9.40 -41.05 6.44
C GLU A 681 -9.01 -40.27 7.69
N GLU A 682 -7.97 -39.44 7.61
CA GLU A 682 -7.55 -38.54 8.70
C GLU A 682 -8.66 -37.53 9.05
N CYS A 683 -9.34 -36.95 8.06
CA CYS A 683 -10.51 -36.08 8.29
C CYS A 683 -11.66 -36.81 9.00
N LEU A 684 -11.92 -38.08 8.63
CA LEU A 684 -12.94 -38.89 9.29
C LEU A 684 -12.60 -39.15 10.77
N MET A 685 -11.33 -39.45 11.06
CA MET A 685 -10.82 -39.63 12.43
C MET A 685 -10.88 -38.34 13.24
N ALA A 686 -10.52 -37.20 12.63
CA ALA A 686 -10.59 -35.87 13.22
C ALA A 686 -12.03 -35.35 13.40
N GLN A 687 -13.04 -36.07 12.89
CA GLN A 687 -14.45 -35.73 12.96
C GLN A 687 -14.91 -34.53 12.12
N ASP A 688 -14.06 -34.00 11.25
CA ASP A 688 -14.35 -32.89 10.34
C ASP A 688 -15.03 -33.38 9.06
N LEU A 689 -16.31 -33.73 9.19
CA LEU A 689 -17.09 -34.33 8.10
C LEU A 689 -17.27 -33.40 6.88
N ASP A 690 -17.22 -32.08 7.08
CA ASP A 690 -17.43 -31.09 6.03
C ASP A 690 -16.19 -30.93 5.12
N THR A 691 -14.97 -31.03 5.68
CA THR A 691 -13.73 -31.08 4.92
C THR A 691 -13.56 -32.44 4.23
N ALA A 692 -13.93 -33.54 4.91
CA ALA A 692 -13.98 -34.89 4.31
C ALA A 692 -14.88 -34.93 3.07
N ALA A 693 -16.05 -34.27 3.12
CA ALA A 693 -16.95 -34.17 1.96
C ALA A 693 -16.31 -33.44 0.78
N SER A 694 -15.48 -32.43 1.04
CA SER A 694 -14.78 -31.71 -0.01
C SER A 694 -13.61 -32.52 -0.59
N TYR A 695 -12.96 -33.38 0.19
CA TYR A 695 -11.99 -34.37 -0.31
C TYR A 695 -12.63 -35.41 -1.24
N LEU A 696 -13.89 -35.80 -1.03
CA LEU A 696 -14.59 -36.72 -1.95
C LEU A 696 -14.70 -36.19 -3.38
N ILE A 697 -14.84 -34.87 -3.54
CA ILE A 697 -14.86 -34.23 -4.88
C ILE A 697 -13.51 -34.43 -5.57
N ILE A 698 -12.41 -34.39 -4.81
CA ILE A 698 -11.06 -34.60 -5.33
C ILE A 698 -10.86 -36.08 -5.69
N LEU A 699 -11.24 -36.99 -4.78
CA LEU A 699 -11.17 -38.44 -4.99
C LEU A 699 -12.00 -38.90 -6.19
N GLN A 700 -13.15 -38.27 -6.46
CA GLN A 700 -13.97 -38.56 -7.65
C GLN A 700 -13.21 -38.36 -8.96
N ASN A 701 -12.33 -37.35 -9.03
CA ASN A 701 -11.62 -37.01 -10.26
C ASN A 701 -10.26 -37.71 -10.39
N MET A 702 -9.67 -38.16 -9.28
CA MET A 702 -8.37 -38.85 -9.28
C MET A 702 -8.48 -40.38 -9.30
N GLU A 703 -9.60 -40.94 -8.85
CA GLU A 703 -9.74 -42.38 -8.67
C GLU A 703 -10.94 -42.99 -9.40
N VAL A 704 -10.98 -44.33 -9.40
CA VAL A 704 -12.06 -45.09 -10.00
C VAL A 704 -13.38 -44.80 -9.24
N PRO A 705 -14.51 -44.54 -9.94
CA PRO A 705 -15.79 -44.20 -9.33
C PRO A 705 -16.29 -45.19 -8.26
N ALA A 706 -15.91 -46.47 -8.35
CA ALA A 706 -16.25 -47.48 -7.36
C ALA A 706 -15.67 -47.19 -5.96
N VAL A 707 -14.43 -46.69 -5.90
CA VAL A 707 -13.75 -46.37 -4.64
C VAL A 707 -14.35 -45.10 -4.03
N SER A 708 -14.61 -44.08 -4.85
CA SER A 708 -15.33 -42.86 -4.44
C SER A 708 -16.71 -43.18 -3.84
N ARG A 709 -17.46 -44.14 -4.43
CA ARG A 709 -18.76 -44.59 -3.92
C ARG A 709 -18.66 -45.24 -2.52
N GLN A 710 -17.62 -46.04 -2.28
CA GLN A 710 -17.39 -46.66 -0.97
C GLN A 710 -17.11 -45.60 0.11
N HIS A 711 -16.21 -44.66 -0.16
CA HIS A 711 -15.89 -43.58 0.77
C HIS A 711 -17.07 -42.61 0.98
N ALA A 712 -17.86 -42.34 -0.05
CA ALA A 712 -19.09 -41.54 0.08
C ALA A 712 -20.16 -42.24 0.95
N THR A 713 -20.27 -43.56 0.86
CA THR A 713 -21.18 -44.34 1.72
C THR A 713 -20.68 -44.35 3.18
N LEU A 714 -19.37 -44.44 3.39
CA LEU A 714 -18.75 -44.34 4.71
C LEU A 714 -18.99 -42.96 5.36
N LEU A 715 -18.81 -41.87 4.59
CA LEU A 715 -19.09 -40.52 5.06
C LEU A 715 -20.59 -40.30 5.32
N PHE A 716 -21.46 -40.89 4.51
CA PHE A 716 -22.91 -40.83 4.71
C PHE A 716 -23.32 -41.49 6.04
N ASN A 717 -22.83 -42.69 6.33
CA ASN A 717 -23.16 -43.42 7.56
C ASN A 717 -22.66 -42.65 8.79
N THR A 718 -21.42 -42.16 8.77
CA THR A 718 -20.86 -41.38 9.88
C THR A 718 -21.55 -40.03 10.07
N ALA A 719 -22.00 -39.38 8.99
CA ALA A 719 -22.81 -38.15 9.08
C ALA A 719 -24.21 -38.41 9.66
N LEU A 720 -24.81 -39.57 9.35
CA LEU A 720 -26.10 -40.00 9.86
C LEU A 720 -26.02 -40.33 11.36
N GLU A 721 -24.96 -41.00 11.80
CA GLU A 721 -24.68 -41.26 13.22
C GLU A 721 -24.52 -39.97 14.04
N LYS A 722 -23.93 -38.92 13.45
CA LYS A 722 -23.75 -37.61 14.12
C LYS A 722 -24.92 -36.64 13.95
N GLY A 723 -25.99 -37.03 13.25
CA GLY A 723 -27.17 -36.19 13.05
C GLY A 723 -26.95 -34.94 12.19
N LYS A 724 -25.92 -34.90 11.32
CA LYS A 724 -25.68 -33.79 10.38
C LYS A 724 -26.56 -33.94 9.13
N TRP A 725 -27.85 -33.62 9.25
CA TRP A 725 -28.85 -33.82 8.19
C TRP A 725 -28.56 -33.08 6.87
N ASP A 726 -27.95 -31.89 6.94
CA ASP A 726 -27.61 -31.11 5.74
C ASP A 726 -26.50 -31.77 4.92
N LEU A 727 -25.48 -32.32 5.59
CA LEU A 727 -24.43 -33.07 4.94
C LEU A 727 -24.96 -34.37 4.34
N CYS A 728 -25.85 -35.08 5.04
CA CYS A 728 -26.55 -36.26 4.51
C CYS A 728 -27.33 -35.93 3.22
N ARG A 729 -28.01 -34.77 3.17
CA ARG A 729 -28.71 -34.31 1.97
C ARG A 729 -27.75 -34.06 0.81
N HIS A 730 -26.61 -33.41 1.07
CA HIS A 730 -25.57 -33.21 0.05
C HIS A 730 -25.00 -34.53 -0.44
N MET A 731 -24.75 -35.48 0.45
CA MET A 731 -24.20 -36.79 0.10
C MET A 731 -25.17 -37.64 -0.71
N ILE A 732 -26.49 -37.57 -0.44
CA ILE A 732 -27.50 -38.24 -1.27
C ILE A 732 -27.51 -37.68 -2.69
N ARG A 733 -27.38 -36.36 -2.85
CA ARG A 733 -27.26 -35.74 -4.19
C ARG A 733 -25.98 -36.21 -4.90
N PHE A 734 -24.87 -36.27 -4.18
CA PHE A 734 -23.58 -36.73 -4.68
C PHE A 734 -23.62 -38.20 -5.12
N LEU A 735 -24.14 -39.11 -4.29
CA LEU A 735 -24.29 -40.53 -4.59
C LEU A 735 -25.24 -40.77 -5.79
N LYS A 736 -26.32 -39.98 -5.91
CA LYS A 736 -27.21 -40.03 -7.08
C LYS A 736 -26.51 -39.64 -8.38
N ALA A 737 -25.64 -38.63 -8.34
CA ALA A 737 -24.88 -38.18 -9.51
C ALA A 737 -23.85 -39.23 -9.97
N ILE A 738 -23.19 -39.92 -9.03
CA ILE A 738 -22.28 -41.03 -9.34
C ILE A 738 -23.03 -42.24 -9.90
N GLY A 739 -24.26 -42.49 -9.41
CA GLY A 739 -25.10 -43.61 -9.86
C GLY A 739 -25.66 -43.47 -11.27
N SER A 740 -25.77 -42.26 -11.83
CA SER A 740 -26.28 -42.04 -13.19
C SER A 740 -25.24 -42.19 -14.31
N GLY A 741 -23.97 -42.45 -13.98
CA GLY A 741 -22.87 -42.61 -14.95
C GLY A 741 -22.70 -44.02 -15.52
N GLU A 742 -23.48 -45.00 -15.06
CA GLU A 742 -23.52 -46.35 -15.64
C GLU A 742 -24.55 -46.41 -16.78
N SER A 743 -24.27 -45.72 -17.88
CA SER A 743 -24.81 -46.06 -19.20
C SER A 743 -23.72 -45.78 -20.24
N GLU A 744 -23.07 -46.85 -20.68
CA GLU A 744 -22.03 -46.84 -21.71
C GLU A 744 -22.56 -46.20 -23.01
N THR A 745 -22.02 -45.05 -23.41
CA THR A 745 -21.70 -44.76 -24.82
C THR A 745 -20.50 -43.82 -24.86
N PRO A 746 -19.47 -44.10 -25.69
CA PRO A 746 -18.37 -43.15 -25.87
C PRO A 746 -18.87 -41.93 -26.66
N PRO A 747 -18.27 -40.73 -26.48
CA PRO A 747 -18.58 -39.59 -27.33
C PRO A 747 -18.15 -39.91 -28.77
N THR A 748 -19.07 -39.73 -29.72
CA THR A 748 -18.77 -39.84 -31.15
C THR A 748 -17.77 -38.74 -31.54
N THR A 749 -16.63 -39.15 -32.09
CA THR A 749 -15.70 -38.27 -32.82
C THR A 749 -16.46 -37.48 -33.90
N PRO A 750 -16.28 -36.15 -34.00
CA PRO A 750 -16.84 -35.39 -35.11
C PRO A 750 -16.13 -35.84 -36.40
N THR A 751 -16.92 -36.27 -37.37
CA THR A 751 -16.43 -36.60 -38.71
C THR A 751 -15.93 -35.33 -39.38
N THR A 752 -14.71 -35.41 -39.89
CA THR A 752 -14.16 -34.52 -40.91
C THR A 752 -15.16 -34.37 -42.06
N GLN A 753 -15.62 -33.15 -42.31
CA GLN A 753 -16.16 -32.77 -43.61
C GLN A 753 -15.10 -31.93 -44.34
N VAL A 754 -14.84 -32.39 -45.57
CA VAL A 754 -13.99 -31.79 -46.61
C VAL A 754 -14.52 -30.44 -47.04
#